data_AF-A0A7S2PS95-F1
#
_entry.id   AF-A0A7S2PS95-F1
#
_cell.length_a   1.000
_cell.length_b   1.000
_cell.length_c   1.000
_cell.angle_alpha   90.00
_cell.angle_beta   90.00
_cell.angle_gamma   90.00
#
_symmetry.space_group_name_H-M   'P 1'
#
loop_
_entity.id
_entity.type
_entity.pdbx_description
1 polymer ?
#
loop_
_entity_poly.entity_id
_entity_poly.type
_entity_poly.pdbx_seq_one_letter_code
_entity_poly.pdbx_strand_id
1 'polypeptide(L)'
;MEKLDNLVEEIMLQAEGQCRIIYPAHYEFSPAVKGWLDKCHALQWLLRYHQGKKVNGGNMRRFAMRNGIKHPMRLSVTDLVEMYHNCKEQARHYMAQSPWLRKTFLNDKMNVAIDQGNSDEANRIKGMLKAEAQRKTWQDIQRVTKPRGMLSVTRVEVERQDGVVTEYVNKEEIEKAVMEELTSRFGRAGSAPICQGVLYDLLGTYADTDAAVQILEGTFTPPTDADGPTLIILEEIARIWQLMGDGEVNIVITQEDYQYYWRKVKESTSSSLSGLHFGHYKAIGWDDELSNILARKLSLISATGSAPQRWARGLSVMLEKIAGVALLTKLRAILLLEADFNQHNKLIFQHRMLALARENGLIPEEIFSEKGKTAEDAILQQVLMYDIARITKRPLLVAQVDASQCYDRVAHAMAALTLRAYKVHNSSVLGMLRPLHCMEFYLRTGFGQSTSFCGGAAEGKHGLAQGNGAAPATWQQISSLMIHAQHRQGHGVKICTPISKRGVNQVGIVYVDDTNLCEGLEEKDDIDAVVAKGQGATNSWGNNLIAVGGALNGDKCAVAIHDMVPDGKGSWVYSDQRKTTSPADEEDDELEELEDWSFSVPQADSEAAQIKRLRSDQAVENLGLFVRPDGSPEKQFEVMREKITTWSGQIKNGVIPTRSVWMSYTHQLWSGLRYGLGACSASMTALSRGLGSSDYKLVCPCSAVCAVSMSVLQCGPRGFALVGMCHR
;
A
#
# COMPACT_ATOMS: atom_id res chain seq x y z
N MET A 1 -31.47 8.95 -7.04
CA MET A 1 -30.03 9.19 -6.81
C MET A 1 -29.32 9.62 -8.09
N GLU A 2 -29.31 8.80 -9.15
CA GLU A 2 -28.60 9.08 -10.41
C GLU A 2 -28.71 10.52 -10.96
N LYS A 3 -29.93 11.06 -11.07
CA LYS A 3 -30.15 12.44 -11.54
C LYS A 3 -29.40 13.50 -10.72
N LEU A 4 -29.29 13.30 -9.41
CA LEU A 4 -28.56 14.19 -8.51
C LEU A 4 -27.04 14.05 -8.70
N ASP A 5 -26.53 12.82 -8.90
CA ASP A 5 -25.10 12.60 -9.13
C ASP A 5 -24.64 13.26 -10.44
N ASN A 6 -25.40 13.06 -11.51
CA ASN A 6 -25.11 13.65 -12.83
C ASN A 6 -25.11 15.18 -12.79
N LEU A 7 -26.05 15.78 -12.06
CA LEU A 7 -26.09 17.24 -11.88
C LEU A 7 -24.85 17.75 -11.11
N VAL A 8 -24.44 17.04 -10.06
CA VAL A 8 -23.24 17.39 -9.30
C VAL A 8 -21.99 17.27 -10.16
N GLU A 9 -21.85 16.19 -10.94
CA GLU A 9 -20.75 16.00 -11.88
C GLU A 9 -20.68 17.15 -12.90
N GLU A 10 -21.80 17.47 -13.55
CA GLU A 10 -21.88 18.53 -14.54
C GLU A 10 -21.47 19.89 -13.95
N ILE A 11 -22.00 20.24 -12.78
CA ILE A 11 -21.68 21.51 -12.11
C ILE A 11 -20.20 21.58 -11.75
N MET A 12 -19.61 20.50 -11.23
CA MET A 12 -18.18 20.48 -10.88
C MET A 12 -17.29 20.68 -12.11
N LEU A 13 -17.57 19.96 -13.20
CA LEU A 13 -16.80 20.07 -14.45
C LEU A 13 -16.98 21.44 -15.11
N GLN A 14 -18.19 22.02 -15.07
CA GLN A 14 -18.44 23.38 -15.55
C GLN A 14 -17.67 24.43 -14.73
N ALA A 15 -17.62 24.25 -13.40
CA ALA A 15 -16.84 25.12 -12.52
C ALA A 15 -15.34 25.02 -12.81
N GLU A 16 -14.82 23.83 -13.09
CA GLU A 16 -13.43 23.63 -13.55
C GLU A 16 -13.16 24.38 -14.87
N GLY A 17 -14.09 24.32 -15.83
CA GLY A 17 -13.99 25.04 -17.09
C GLY A 17 -13.92 26.58 -16.94
N GLN A 18 -14.42 27.11 -15.83
CA GLN A 18 -14.31 28.54 -15.49
C GLN A 18 -13.01 28.87 -14.73
N CYS A 19 -12.30 27.85 -14.23
CA CYS A 19 -11.03 28.03 -13.56
C CYS A 19 -9.94 28.41 -14.55
N ARG A 20 -8.97 29.21 -14.07
CA ARG A 20 -7.82 29.59 -14.87
C ARG A 20 -6.90 28.37 -15.07
N ILE A 21 -6.64 28.01 -16.32
CA ILE A 21 -5.61 27.00 -16.65
C ILE A 21 -4.23 27.57 -16.33
N ILE A 22 -3.51 26.91 -15.42
CA ILE A 22 -2.13 27.25 -15.05
C ILE A 22 -1.20 26.24 -15.70
N TYR A 23 -0.41 26.70 -16.68
CA TYR A 23 0.62 25.88 -17.29
C TYR A 23 1.89 25.87 -16.43
N PRO A 24 2.52 24.71 -16.21
CA PRO A 24 3.81 24.65 -15.55
C PRO A 24 4.86 25.39 -16.39
N ALA A 25 5.38 26.48 -15.83
CA ALA A 25 6.48 27.21 -16.42
C ALA A 25 7.80 26.52 -16.11
N HIS A 26 8.73 26.53 -17.07
CA HIS A 26 10.13 26.12 -16.86
C HIS A 26 10.94 27.18 -16.09
N TYR A 27 10.27 28.22 -15.57
CA TYR A 27 10.84 29.34 -14.82
C TYR A 27 10.00 29.59 -13.57
N GLU A 28 10.60 30.22 -12.56
CA GLU A 28 9.92 30.58 -11.33
C GLU A 28 9.28 31.96 -11.41
N PHE A 29 8.15 32.15 -10.71
CA PHE A 29 7.44 33.42 -10.72
C PHE A 29 8.23 34.53 -10.02
N SER A 30 8.45 35.64 -10.71
CA SER A 30 8.80 36.92 -10.07
C SER A 30 8.12 38.07 -10.82
N PRO A 31 7.89 39.23 -10.16
CA PRO A 31 7.35 40.41 -10.84
C PRO A 31 8.16 40.85 -12.06
N ALA A 32 9.50 40.77 -11.99
CA ALA A 32 10.39 41.12 -13.08
C ALA A 32 10.23 40.18 -14.28
N VAL A 33 10.23 38.85 -14.05
CA VAL A 33 10.02 37.85 -15.10
C VAL A 33 8.64 38.03 -15.75
N LYS A 34 7.59 38.21 -14.93
CA LYS A 34 6.24 38.44 -15.43
C LYS A 34 6.15 39.71 -16.27
N GLY A 35 6.75 40.82 -15.83
CA GLY A 35 6.70 42.10 -16.57
C GLY A 35 7.29 41.98 -17.97
N TRP A 36 8.43 41.29 -18.12
CA TRP A 36 9.04 41.07 -19.44
C TRP A 36 8.23 40.09 -20.32
N LEU A 37 7.68 39.03 -19.74
CA LEU A 37 6.82 38.09 -20.47
C LEU A 37 5.50 38.74 -20.91
N ASP A 38 4.86 39.52 -20.04
CA ASP A 38 3.64 40.26 -20.37
C ASP A 38 3.91 41.30 -21.48
N LYS A 39 5.09 41.93 -21.47
CA LYS A 39 5.54 42.82 -22.56
C LYS A 39 5.78 42.06 -23.88
N CYS A 40 6.40 40.88 -23.82
CA CYS A 40 6.52 39.98 -24.98
C CYS A 40 5.15 39.58 -25.55
N HIS A 41 4.20 39.20 -24.69
CA HIS A 41 2.83 38.88 -25.10
C HIS A 41 2.10 40.08 -25.71
N ALA A 42 2.29 41.28 -25.15
CA ALA A 42 1.71 42.51 -25.68
C ALA A 42 2.24 42.82 -27.10
N LEU A 43 3.54 42.66 -27.33
CA LEU A 43 4.16 42.84 -28.66
C LEU A 43 3.71 41.76 -29.65
N GLN A 44 3.59 40.50 -29.23
CA GLN A 44 3.03 39.44 -30.08
C GLN A 44 1.57 39.72 -30.48
N TRP A 45 0.76 40.23 -29.55
CA TRP A 45 -0.62 40.63 -29.85
C TRP A 45 -0.68 41.77 -30.88
N LEU A 46 0.21 42.77 -30.76
CA LEU A 46 0.32 43.85 -31.75
C LEU A 46 0.79 43.32 -33.12
N LEU A 47 1.76 42.42 -33.17
CA LEU A 47 2.19 41.79 -34.42
C LEU A 47 1.05 40.97 -35.07
N ARG A 48 0.27 40.24 -34.27
CA ARG A 48 -0.93 39.52 -34.78
C ARG A 48 -1.97 40.48 -35.34
N TYR A 49 -2.18 41.64 -34.71
CA TYR A 49 -3.05 42.70 -35.23
C TYR A 49 -2.58 43.19 -36.60
N HIS A 50 -1.29 43.51 -36.76
CA HIS A 50 -0.73 43.94 -38.04
C HIS A 50 -0.75 42.85 -39.13
N GLN A 51 -0.75 41.56 -38.74
CA GLN A 51 -0.93 40.41 -39.65
C GLN A 51 -2.39 40.18 -40.06
N GLY A 52 -3.35 41.02 -39.66
CA GLY A 52 -4.77 40.86 -39.96
C GLY A 52 -5.44 39.71 -39.19
N LYS A 53 -4.80 39.16 -38.15
CA LYS A 53 -5.40 38.10 -37.34
C LYS A 53 -6.46 38.69 -36.39
N LYS A 54 -7.50 37.91 -36.11
CA LYS A 54 -8.58 38.31 -35.21
C LYS A 54 -8.05 38.54 -33.79
N VAL A 55 -8.02 39.79 -33.35
CA VAL A 55 -7.65 40.20 -31.99
C VAL A 55 -8.61 41.26 -31.45
N ASN A 56 -8.81 41.30 -30.13
CA ASN A 56 -9.59 42.36 -29.50
C ASN A 56 -8.72 43.63 -29.36
N GLY A 57 -8.88 44.58 -30.27
CA GLY A 57 -8.05 45.79 -30.34
C GLY A 57 -8.08 46.65 -29.08
N GLY A 58 -9.22 46.73 -28.38
CA GLY A 58 -9.37 47.48 -27.13
C GLY A 58 -8.59 46.85 -25.97
N ASN A 59 -8.66 45.53 -25.83
CA ASN A 59 -7.89 44.80 -24.81
C ASN A 59 -6.40 44.84 -25.11
N MET A 60 -6.02 44.66 -26.38
CA MET A 60 -4.65 44.74 -26.83
C MET A 60 -4.02 46.11 -26.50
N ARG A 61 -4.69 47.20 -26.86
CA ARG A 61 -4.20 48.56 -26.57
C ARG A 61 -4.00 48.80 -25.08
N ARG A 62 -4.99 48.43 -24.26
CA ARG A 62 -4.92 48.57 -22.79
C ARG A 62 -3.80 47.71 -22.20
N PHE A 63 -3.63 46.48 -22.68
CA PHE A 63 -2.58 45.58 -22.23
C PHE A 63 -1.17 46.08 -22.63
N ALA A 64 -1.01 46.59 -23.85
CA ALA A 64 0.24 47.17 -24.33
C ALA A 64 0.64 48.41 -23.53
N MET A 65 -0.31 49.33 -23.28
CA MET A 65 -0.07 50.52 -22.46
C MET A 65 0.30 50.17 -21.02
N ARG A 66 -0.38 49.19 -20.42
CA ARG A 66 -0.07 48.69 -19.06
C ARG A 66 1.36 48.13 -18.96
N ASN A 67 1.88 47.55 -20.05
CA ASN A 67 3.24 47.02 -20.14
C ASN A 67 4.27 48.05 -20.66
N GLY A 68 3.93 49.35 -20.64
CA GLY A 68 4.86 50.44 -20.95
C GLY A 68 5.12 50.66 -22.45
N ILE A 69 4.30 50.11 -23.35
CA ILE A 69 4.39 50.37 -24.80
C ILE A 69 3.63 51.67 -25.10
N LYS A 70 4.38 52.74 -25.38
CA LYS A 70 3.82 54.05 -25.73
C LYS A 70 3.29 54.03 -27.17
N HIS A 71 2.12 54.65 -27.37
CA HIS A 71 1.46 54.77 -28.69
C HIS A 71 1.45 53.45 -29.51
N PRO A 72 0.93 52.33 -28.97
CA PRO A 72 1.10 51.00 -29.55
C PRO A 72 0.56 50.85 -30.98
N MET A 73 -0.40 51.68 -31.39
CA MET A 73 -1.02 51.65 -32.72
C MET A 73 -0.24 52.44 -33.79
N ARG A 74 0.78 53.21 -33.39
CA ARG A 74 1.60 54.04 -34.29
C ARG A 74 2.97 53.43 -34.59
N LEU A 75 3.27 52.28 -33.99
CA LEU A 75 4.54 51.59 -34.18
C LEU A 75 4.53 50.85 -35.51
N SER A 76 5.65 50.90 -36.24
CA SER A 76 5.79 50.12 -37.47
C SER A 76 5.97 48.64 -37.14
N VAL A 77 5.70 47.77 -38.11
CA VAL A 77 5.95 46.32 -37.95
C VAL A 77 7.42 46.05 -37.66
N THR A 78 8.33 46.79 -38.30
CA THR A 78 9.78 46.71 -38.08
C THR A 78 10.13 47.04 -36.62
N ASP A 79 9.59 48.14 -36.08
CA ASP A 79 9.83 48.54 -34.69
C ASP A 79 9.29 47.49 -33.71
N LEU A 80 8.09 46.95 -33.98
CA LEU A 80 7.48 45.92 -33.14
C LEU A 80 8.30 44.62 -33.13
N VAL A 81 8.86 44.23 -34.28
CA VAL A 81 9.74 43.06 -34.38
C VAL A 81 11.03 43.29 -33.60
N GLU A 82 11.68 44.44 -33.76
CA GLU A 82 12.91 44.78 -33.03
C GLU A 82 12.66 44.85 -31.51
N MET A 83 11.60 45.54 -31.10
CA MET A 83 11.17 45.61 -29.69
C MET A 83 10.87 44.21 -29.12
N TYR A 84 10.28 43.33 -29.93
CA TYR A 84 9.98 41.96 -29.52
C TYR A 84 11.25 41.13 -29.37
N HIS A 85 12.21 41.25 -30.29
CA HIS A 85 13.51 40.60 -30.17
C HIS A 85 14.25 41.04 -28.90
N ASN A 86 14.31 42.36 -28.65
CA ASN A 86 14.94 42.91 -27.45
C ASN A 86 14.23 42.46 -26.17
N CYS A 87 12.89 42.50 -26.14
CA CYS A 87 12.12 42.00 -24.99
C CYS A 87 12.33 40.50 -24.77
N LYS A 88 12.46 39.70 -25.84
CA LYS A 88 12.67 38.26 -25.75
C LYS A 88 14.05 37.91 -25.18
N GLU A 89 15.09 38.62 -25.60
CA GLU A 89 16.44 38.49 -25.03
C GLU A 89 16.47 38.86 -23.54
N GLN A 90 15.83 39.97 -23.17
CA GLN A 90 15.68 40.34 -21.76
C GLN A 90 14.86 39.31 -20.98
N ALA A 91 13.73 38.84 -21.51
CA ALA A 91 12.94 37.80 -20.87
C ALA A 91 13.76 36.52 -20.64
N ARG A 92 14.58 36.09 -21.61
CA ARG A 92 15.50 34.95 -21.46
C ARG A 92 16.50 35.16 -20.33
N HIS A 93 17.11 36.33 -20.27
CA HIS A 93 18.04 36.69 -19.20
C HIS A 93 17.39 36.62 -17.81
N TYR A 94 16.20 37.22 -17.64
CA TYR A 94 15.48 37.19 -16.37
C TYR A 94 14.92 35.80 -16.03
N MET A 95 14.50 35.00 -17.02
CA MET A 95 14.06 33.61 -16.79
C MET A 95 15.21 32.74 -16.27
N ALA A 96 16.43 32.92 -16.77
CA ALA A 96 17.61 32.23 -16.24
C ALA A 96 17.89 32.59 -14.77
N GLN A 97 17.61 33.84 -14.38
CA GLN A 97 17.74 34.32 -13.00
C GLN A 97 16.48 34.10 -12.13
N SER A 98 15.43 33.49 -12.69
CA SER A 98 14.13 33.37 -12.02
C SER A 98 14.18 32.72 -10.64
N PRO A 99 15.03 31.71 -10.34
CA PRO A 99 15.09 31.14 -9.00
C PRO A 99 15.58 32.13 -7.94
N TRP A 100 16.55 32.97 -8.28
CA TRP A 100 17.06 34.01 -7.39
C TRP A 100 16.01 35.11 -7.17
N LEU A 101 15.39 35.59 -8.27
CA LEU A 101 14.35 36.62 -8.21
C LEU A 101 13.11 36.17 -7.42
N ARG A 102 12.70 34.91 -7.55
CA ARG A 102 11.61 34.31 -6.77
C ARG A 102 11.90 34.36 -5.28
N LYS A 103 13.11 33.95 -4.89
CA LYS A 103 13.55 33.94 -3.50
C LYS A 103 13.61 35.35 -2.91
N THR A 104 14.19 36.30 -3.62
CA THR A 104 14.27 37.71 -3.19
C THR A 104 12.87 38.29 -3.03
N PHE A 105 11.99 38.13 -4.02
CA PHE A 105 10.61 38.60 -3.95
C PHE A 105 9.83 38.07 -2.74
N LEU A 106 9.96 36.77 -2.44
CA LEU A 106 9.29 36.18 -1.29
C LEU A 106 9.87 36.67 0.04
N ASN A 107 11.20 36.84 0.13
CA ASN A 107 11.84 37.41 1.31
C ASN A 107 11.40 38.86 1.55
N ASP A 108 11.37 39.69 0.51
CA ASP A 108 10.93 41.08 0.62
C ASP A 108 9.47 41.14 1.09
N LYS A 109 8.60 40.29 0.50
CA LYS A 109 7.20 40.20 0.92
C LYS A 109 7.05 39.72 2.37
N MET A 110 7.91 38.81 2.81
CA MET A 110 7.94 38.33 4.20
C MET A 110 8.35 39.46 5.15
N ASN A 111 9.39 40.23 4.82
CA ASN A 111 9.84 41.36 5.62
C ASN A 111 8.74 42.42 5.73
N VAL A 112 8.07 42.77 4.63
CA VAL A 112 6.93 43.69 4.63
C VAL A 112 5.80 43.19 5.54
N ALA A 113 5.49 41.88 5.51
CA ALA A 113 4.46 41.31 6.40
C ALA A 113 4.86 41.38 7.88
N ILE A 114 6.14 41.17 8.19
CA ILE A 114 6.69 41.31 9.55
C ILE A 114 6.60 42.77 10.01
N ASP A 115 7.03 43.72 9.18
CA ASP A 115 7.00 45.15 9.48
C ASP A 115 5.56 45.66 9.70
N GLN A 116 4.59 45.05 9.02
CA GLN A 116 3.16 45.33 9.18
C GLN A 116 2.49 44.59 10.34
N GLY A 117 3.22 43.76 11.10
CA GLY A 117 2.69 42.96 12.20
C GLY A 117 1.73 41.84 11.78
N ASN A 118 1.71 41.46 10.50
CA ASN A 118 0.85 40.39 9.99
C ASN A 118 1.55 39.03 10.13
N SER A 119 1.48 38.46 11.33
CA SER A 119 2.12 37.19 11.69
C SER A 119 1.67 36.01 10.81
N ASP A 120 0.39 35.97 10.42
CA ASP A 120 -0.17 34.88 9.64
C ASP A 120 0.38 34.88 8.21
N GLU A 121 0.46 36.05 7.58
CA GLU A 121 1.04 36.19 6.24
C GLU A 121 2.55 35.90 6.24
N ALA A 122 3.28 36.39 7.25
CA ALA A 122 4.70 36.10 7.40
C ALA A 122 4.95 34.59 7.56
N ASN A 123 4.17 33.91 8.40
CA ASN A 123 4.25 32.46 8.59
C ASN A 123 3.88 31.68 7.31
N ARG A 124 2.86 32.13 6.58
CA ARG A 124 2.47 31.55 5.29
C ARG A 124 3.62 31.62 4.27
N ILE A 125 4.22 32.79 4.09
CA ILE A 125 5.32 33.01 3.14
C ILE A 125 6.56 32.20 3.55
N LYS A 126 6.91 32.18 4.83
CA LYS A 126 7.99 31.36 5.38
C LYS A 126 7.76 29.87 5.11
N GLY A 127 6.52 29.40 5.25
CA GLY A 127 6.09 28.05 4.90
C GLY A 127 6.30 27.74 3.41
N MET A 128 5.91 28.66 2.52
CA MET A 128 6.12 28.53 1.07
C MET A 128 7.61 28.41 0.72
N LEU A 129 8.46 29.30 1.25
CA LEU A 129 9.91 29.26 1.01
C LEU A 129 10.52 27.92 1.43
N LYS A 130 10.13 27.41 2.60
CA LYS A 130 10.59 26.12 3.10
C LYS A 130 10.13 24.96 2.22
N ALA A 131 8.85 24.96 1.81
CA ALA A 131 8.27 23.91 0.97
C ALA A 131 8.89 23.89 -0.45
N GLU A 132 9.07 25.05 -1.08
CA GLU A 132 9.72 25.17 -2.40
C GLU A 132 11.17 24.67 -2.34
N ALA A 133 11.93 25.08 -1.32
CA ALA A 133 13.31 24.63 -1.13
C ALA A 133 13.38 23.11 -0.92
N GLN A 134 12.56 22.56 -0.01
CA GLN A 134 12.51 21.12 0.25
C GLN A 134 12.14 20.32 -1.01
N ARG A 135 11.15 20.79 -1.79
CA ARG A 135 10.75 20.12 -3.03
C ARG A 135 11.90 20.03 -4.03
N LYS A 136 12.63 21.13 -4.26
CA LYS A 136 13.80 21.15 -5.16
C LYS A 136 14.88 20.19 -4.67
N THR A 137 15.23 20.25 -3.38
CA THR A 137 16.24 19.36 -2.80
C THR A 137 15.86 17.88 -2.98
N TRP A 138 14.60 17.54 -2.76
CA TRP A 138 14.11 16.17 -2.96
C TRP A 138 14.06 15.75 -4.43
N GLN A 139 13.74 16.65 -5.35
CA GLN A 139 13.80 16.38 -6.79
C GLN A 139 15.22 16.06 -7.24
N ASP A 140 16.21 16.82 -6.78
CA ASP A 140 17.62 16.56 -7.12
C ASP A 140 18.12 15.24 -6.53
N ILE A 141 17.74 14.93 -5.27
CA ILE A 141 18.04 13.63 -4.66
C ILE A 141 17.41 12.49 -5.48
N GLN A 142 16.13 12.62 -5.88
CA GLN A 142 15.42 11.59 -6.62
C GLN A 142 16.02 11.36 -8.01
N ARG A 143 16.52 12.41 -8.69
CA ARG A 143 17.20 12.28 -9.99
C ARG A 143 18.44 11.38 -9.93
N VAL A 144 19.10 11.33 -8.78
CA VAL A 144 20.31 10.52 -8.56
C VAL A 144 19.99 9.14 -7.97
N THR A 145 19.05 9.08 -7.03
CA THR A 145 18.82 7.87 -6.22
C THR A 145 17.72 6.94 -6.75
N LYS A 146 16.81 7.42 -7.60
CA LYS A 146 15.77 6.56 -8.18
C LYS A 146 16.23 5.95 -9.50
N PRO A 147 16.04 4.63 -9.71
CA PRO A 147 16.14 4.04 -11.03
C PRO A 147 15.20 4.77 -12.00
N ARG A 148 15.62 4.97 -13.26
CA ARG A 148 14.74 5.49 -14.32
C ARG A 148 13.74 4.42 -14.72
N GLY A 149 12.74 4.18 -13.88
CA GLY A 149 11.60 3.32 -14.22
C GLY A 149 10.64 4.03 -15.16
N MET A 150 9.99 3.28 -16.05
CA MET A 150 8.87 3.80 -16.82
C MET A 150 7.67 3.93 -15.86
N LEU A 151 7.22 5.16 -15.60
CA LEU A 151 6.12 5.42 -14.66
C LEU A 151 4.77 4.87 -15.12
N SER A 152 4.67 4.47 -16.39
CA SER A 152 3.47 3.92 -17.01
C SER A 152 3.87 2.79 -17.96
N VAL A 153 3.10 1.69 -17.90
CA VAL A 153 3.31 0.52 -18.75
C VAL A 153 3.15 0.91 -20.22
N THR A 154 4.24 0.85 -20.96
CA THR A 154 4.31 1.08 -22.43
C THR A 154 4.63 -0.20 -23.19
N ARG A 155 4.96 -1.27 -22.46
CA ARG A 155 5.21 -2.61 -22.94
C ARG A 155 4.75 -3.63 -21.90
N VAL A 156 4.29 -4.79 -22.33
CA VAL A 156 3.91 -5.91 -21.46
C VAL A 156 4.50 -7.18 -22.04
N GLU A 157 5.10 -7.99 -21.17
CA GLU A 157 5.57 -9.32 -21.51
C GLU A 157 4.55 -10.35 -21.01
N VAL A 158 4.18 -11.32 -21.86
CA VAL A 158 3.26 -12.41 -21.54
C VAL A 158 3.97 -13.73 -21.78
N GLU A 159 4.06 -14.55 -20.74
CA GLU A 159 4.57 -15.91 -20.82
C GLU A 159 3.47 -16.84 -21.32
N ARG A 160 3.73 -17.53 -22.43
CA ARG A 160 2.82 -18.52 -22.99
C ARG A 160 3.02 -19.88 -22.33
N GLN A 161 2.08 -20.80 -22.55
CA GLN A 161 2.09 -22.15 -21.99
C GLN A 161 3.32 -23.00 -22.41
N ASP A 162 3.97 -22.64 -23.50
CA ASP A 162 5.22 -23.24 -24.01
C ASP A 162 6.48 -22.64 -23.36
N GLY A 163 6.34 -21.72 -22.40
CA GLY A 163 7.43 -20.99 -21.76
C GLY A 163 8.00 -19.85 -22.61
N VAL A 164 7.44 -19.58 -23.80
CA VAL A 164 7.90 -18.48 -24.65
C VAL A 164 7.29 -17.17 -24.17
N VAL A 165 8.15 -16.22 -23.83
CA VAL A 165 7.74 -14.86 -23.45
C VAL A 165 7.55 -14.01 -24.72
N THR A 166 6.32 -13.54 -24.93
CA THR A 166 5.98 -12.60 -26.03
C THR A 166 5.92 -11.18 -25.48
N GLU A 167 6.67 -10.25 -26.08
CA GLU A 167 6.61 -8.82 -25.74
C GLU A 167 5.58 -8.10 -26.63
N TYR A 168 4.68 -7.35 -26.01
CA TYR A 168 3.72 -6.47 -26.65
C TYR A 168 4.10 -5.01 -26.38
N VAL A 169 4.20 -4.21 -27.44
CA VAL A 169 4.56 -2.77 -27.38
C VAL A 169 3.48 -1.87 -27.97
N ASN A 170 2.48 -2.44 -28.63
CA ASN A 170 1.38 -1.70 -29.23
C ASN A 170 0.22 -1.52 -28.24
N LYS A 171 -0.46 -0.37 -28.30
CA LYS A 171 -1.58 -0.01 -27.43
C LYS A 171 -2.66 -1.07 -27.41
N GLU A 172 -3.19 -1.46 -28.58
CA GLU A 172 -4.33 -2.37 -28.65
C GLU A 172 -3.99 -3.78 -28.12
N GLU A 173 -2.78 -4.25 -28.39
CA GLU A 173 -2.31 -5.57 -27.93
C GLU A 173 -2.07 -5.58 -26.42
N ILE A 174 -1.47 -4.50 -25.88
CA ILE A 174 -1.28 -4.33 -24.43
C ILE A 174 -2.64 -4.27 -23.73
N GLU A 175 -3.56 -3.44 -24.23
CA GLU A 175 -4.90 -3.31 -23.63
C GLU A 175 -5.62 -4.66 -23.64
N LYS A 176 -5.58 -5.40 -24.74
CA LYS A 176 -6.18 -6.73 -24.84
C LYS A 176 -5.56 -7.72 -23.85
N ALA A 177 -4.23 -7.86 -23.83
CA ALA A 177 -3.54 -8.80 -22.95
C ALA A 177 -3.81 -8.50 -21.46
N VAL A 178 -3.79 -7.21 -21.08
CA VAL A 178 -4.08 -6.79 -19.71
C VAL A 178 -5.55 -7.01 -19.36
N MET A 179 -6.50 -6.73 -20.25
CA MET A 179 -7.93 -6.97 -20.01
C MET A 179 -8.25 -8.45 -19.85
N GLU A 180 -7.66 -9.33 -20.66
CA GLU A 180 -7.80 -10.79 -20.54
C GLU A 180 -7.33 -11.28 -19.16
N GLU A 181 -6.16 -10.80 -18.72
CA GLU A 181 -5.63 -11.13 -17.41
C GLU A 181 -6.52 -10.58 -16.27
N LEU A 182 -6.98 -9.33 -16.35
CA LEU A 182 -7.89 -8.78 -15.33
C LEU A 182 -9.22 -9.54 -15.26
N THR A 183 -9.76 -9.94 -16.42
CA THR A 183 -11.00 -10.72 -16.51
C THR A 183 -10.84 -12.07 -15.81
N SER A 184 -9.72 -12.75 -16.04
CA SER A 184 -9.36 -13.98 -15.33
C SER A 184 -9.20 -13.72 -13.83
N ARG A 185 -8.45 -12.68 -13.43
CA ARG A 185 -8.19 -12.34 -12.02
C ARG A 185 -9.46 -12.14 -11.21
N PHE A 186 -10.35 -11.25 -11.66
CA PHE A 186 -11.58 -10.92 -10.94
C PHE A 186 -12.69 -11.97 -11.07
N GLY A 187 -12.54 -12.94 -11.98
CA GLY A 187 -13.45 -14.09 -12.11
C GLY A 187 -13.17 -15.21 -11.12
N ARG A 188 -11.95 -15.31 -10.57
CA ARG A 188 -11.51 -16.46 -9.76
C ARG A 188 -12.29 -16.66 -8.46
N ALA A 189 -12.80 -15.60 -7.85
CA ALA A 189 -13.60 -15.71 -6.62
C ALA A 189 -14.97 -16.37 -6.83
N GLY A 190 -15.41 -16.52 -8.10
CA GLY A 190 -16.64 -17.22 -8.43
C GLY A 190 -16.59 -18.72 -8.07
N SER A 191 -15.41 -19.34 -7.96
CA SER A 191 -15.29 -20.76 -7.59
C SER A 191 -15.45 -21.04 -6.10
N ALA A 192 -15.62 -19.99 -5.26
CA ALA A 192 -15.86 -20.17 -3.83
C ALA A 192 -17.10 -21.05 -3.58
N PRO A 193 -17.08 -22.01 -2.63
CA PRO A 193 -18.24 -22.86 -2.35
C PRO A 193 -19.53 -22.08 -2.01
N ILE A 194 -19.43 -20.93 -1.33
CA ILE A 194 -20.58 -20.05 -1.05
C ILE A 194 -21.21 -19.42 -2.31
N CYS A 195 -20.48 -19.41 -3.42
CA CYS A 195 -20.94 -18.94 -4.74
C CYS A 195 -21.49 -20.08 -5.61
N GLN A 196 -21.64 -21.29 -5.06
CA GLN A 196 -22.06 -22.49 -5.79
C GLN A 196 -23.27 -23.17 -5.14
N GLY A 197 -24.00 -23.97 -5.93
CA GLY A 197 -25.05 -24.87 -5.46
C GLY A 197 -26.21 -24.20 -4.71
N VAL A 198 -26.87 -24.98 -3.85
CA VAL A 198 -28.08 -24.56 -3.12
C VAL A 198 -27.80 -23.38 -2.17
N LEU A 199 -26.60 -23.34 -1.57
CA LEU A 199 -26.23 -22.25 -0.68
C LEU A 199 -26.20 -20.90 -1.42
N TYR A 200 -25.70 -20.88 -2.65
CA TYR A 200 -25.75 -19.67 -3.48
C TYR A 200 -27.17 -19.28 -3.88
N ASP A 201 -28.03 -20.24 -4.21
CA ASP A 201 -29.44 -19.96 -4.53
C ASP A 201 -30.18 -19.31 -3.35
N LEU A 202 -29.81 -19.66 -2.11
CA LEU A 202 -30.39 -19.10 -0.89
C LEU A 202 -29.85 -17.71 -0.53
N LEU A 203 -28.58 -17.42 -0.82
CA LEU A 203 -27.90 -16.19 -0.41
C LEU A 203 -27.84 -15.13 -1.51
N GLY A 204 -27.69 -15.56 -2.76
CA GLY A 204 -27.31 -14.72 -3.87
C GLY A 204 -25.93 -14.07 -3.71
N THR A 205 -25.59 -13.18 -4.64
CA THR A 205 -24.27 -12.52 -4.70
C THR A 205 -23.98 -11.63 -3.50
N TYR A 206 -25.00 -10.99 -2.92
CA TYR A 206 -24.84 -9.97 -1.88
C TYR A 206 -25.26 -10.44 -0.49
N ALA A 207 -25.75 -11.67 -0.34
CA ALA A 207 -26.27 -12.18 0.92
C ALA A 207 -27.27 -11.19 1.59
N ASP A 208 -28.20 -10.65 0.81
CA ASP A 208 -29.25 -9.71 1.25
C ASP A 208 -30.63 -10.39 1.40
N THR A 209 -30.62 -11.71 1.66
CA THR A 209 -31.82 -12.56 1.82
C THR A 209 -32.14 -12.90 3.27
N ASP A 210 -33.31 -13.52 3.51
CA ASP A 210 -33.70 -14.02 4.84
C ASP A 210 -32.74 -15.11 5.34
N ALA A 211 -32.20 -15.95 4.45
CA ALA A 211 -31.19 -16.94 4.79
C ALA A 211 -29.93 -16.28 5.37
N ALA A 212 -29.51 -15.14 4.81
CA ALA A 212 -28.38 -14.39 5.35
C ALA A 212 -28.65 -13.81 6.75
N VAL A 213 -29.89 -13.42 7.04
CA VAL A 213 -30.30 -13.00 8.39
C VAL A 213 -30.23 -14.18 9.36
N GLN A 214 -30.76 -15.34 8.97
CA GLN A 214 -30.68 -16.56 9.78
C GLN A 214 -29.24 -16.98 10.08
N ILE A 215 -28.32 -16.80 9.13
CA ILE A 215 -26.89 -17.06 9.34
C ILE A 215 -26.34 -16.15 10.44
N LEU A 216 -26.57 -14.83 10.31
CA LEU A 216 -26.09 -13.86 11.29
C LEU A 216 -26.66 -14.15 12.69
N GLU A 217 -27.93 -14.53 12.77
CA GLU A 217 -28.60 -14.86 14.03
C GLU A 217 -28.21 -16.23 14.59
N GLY A 218 -27.54 -17.09 13.82
CA GLY A 218 -27.17 -18.45 14.21
C GLY A 218 -28.34 -19.44 14.18
N THR A 219 -29.40 -19.15 13.43
CA THR A 219 -30.61 -19.98 13.29
C THR A 219 -30.70 -20.70 11.94
N PHE A 220 -29.75 -20.44 11.03
CA PHE A 220 -29.71 -21.05 9.70
C PHE A 220 -29.49 -22.55 9.77
N THR A 221 -30.30 -23.30 9.02
CA THR A 221 -30.10 -24.74 8.82
C THR A 221 -29.41 -24.95 7.48
N PRO A 222 -28.13 -25.39 7.46
CA PRO A 222 -27.39 -25.52 6.22
C PRO A 222 -27.92 -26.67 5.34
N PRO A 223 -27.85 -26.52 4.00
CA PRO A 223 -28.07 -27.62 3.07
C PRO A 223 -27.12 -28.79 3.34
N THR A 224 -27.56 -30.02 3.02
CA THR A 224 -26.76 -31.25 3.26
C THR A 224 -25.48 -31.33 2.43
N ASP A 225 -25.43 -30.61 1.31
CA ASP A 225 -24.30 -30.52 0.38
C ASP A 225 -23.39 -29.32 0.66
N ALA A 226 -23.64 -28.55 1.72
CA ALA A 226 -22.82 -27.40 2.07
C ALA A 226 -21.41 -27.83 2.51
N ASP A 227 -20.41 -27.12 1.99
CA ASP A 227 -18.99 -27.34 2.28
C ASP A 227 -18.67 -27.09 3.77
N GLY A 228 -17.96 -28.03 4.41
CA GLY A 228 -17.66 -28.01 5.84
C GLY A 228 -16.88 -26.75 6.30
N PRO A 229 -15.74 -26.41 5.68
CA PRO A 229 -15.03 -25.15 5.91
C PRO A 229 -15.92 -23.91 5.78
N THR A 230 -16.81 -23.87 4.80
CA THR A 230 -17.79 -22.79 4.67
C THR A 230 -18.68 -22.68 5.89
N LEU A 231 -19.22 -23.81 6.39
CA LEU A 231 -20.05 -23.83 7.60
C LEU A 231 -19.30 -23.32 8.84
N ILE A 232 -18.04 -23.70 9.02
CA ILE A 232 -17.20 -23.22 10.12
C ILE A 232 -17.10 -21.68 10.10
N ILE A 233 -16.92 -21.08 8.92
CA ILE A 233 -16.87 -19.62 8.79
C ILE A 233 -18.24 -18.97 9.04
N LEU A 234 -19.34 -19.59 8.58
CA LEU A 234 -20.69 -19.09 8.87
C LEU A 234 -21.01 -19.12 10.37
N GLU A 235 -20.56 -20.14 11.10
CA GLU A 235 -20.67 -20.21 12.56
C GLU A 235 -19.88 -19.09 13.25
N GLU A 236 -18.66 -18.80 12.79
CA GLU A 236 -17.87 -17.69 13.32
C GLU A 236 -18.52 -16.33 13.02
N ILE A 237 -19.14 -16.16 11.86
CA ILE A 237 -19.93 -14.98 11.50
C ILE A 237 -21.08 -14.78 12.49
N ALA A 238 -21.84 -15.85 12.77
CA ALA A 238 -22.91 -15.80 13.76
C ALA A 238 -22.38 -15.42 15.15
N ARG A 239 -21.24 -16.00 15.56
CA ARG A 239 -20.62 -15.70 16.86
C ARG A 239 -20.21 -14.23 16.97
N ILE A 240 -19.57 -13.68 15.95
CA ILE A 240 -19.19 -12.26 15.93
C ILE A 240 -20.43 -11.37 15.98
N TRP A 241 -21.49 -11.71 15.23
CA TRP A 241 -22.74 -10.96 15.27
C TRP A 241 -23.34 -10.89 16.67
N GLN A 242 -23.31 -12.01 17.42
CA GLN A 242 -23.78 -12.06 18.80
C GLN A 242 -22.87 -11.26 19.75
N LEU A 243 -21.55 -11.36 19.60
CA LEU A 243 -20.59 -10.61 20.43
C LEU A 243 -20.66 -9.10 20.23
N MET A 244 -20.95 -8.66 19.01
CA MET A 244 -21.14 -7.25 18.70
C MET A 244 -22.44 -6.67 19.30
N GLY A 245 -23.38 -7.54 19.75
CA GLY A 245 -24.60 -7.15 20.44
C GLY A 245 -25.44 -6.12 19.67
N ASP A 246 -25.86 -5.07 20.39
CA ASP A 246 -26.65 -3.95 19.84
C ASP A 246 -25.78 -2.85 19.22
N GLY A 247 -24.47 -3.06 19.07
CA GLY A 247 -23.60 -2.10 18.40
C GLY A 247 -24.05 -1.86 16.97
N GLU A 248 -23.94 -0.62 16.47
CA GLU A 248 -24.22 -0.29 15.08
C GLU A 248 -23.19 0.72 14.56
N VAL A 249 -22.68 0.46 13.35
CA VAL A 249 -21.80 1.41 12.69
C VAL A 249 -22.61 2.61 12.21
N ASN A 250 -22.29 3.80 12.72
CA ASN A 250 -22.89 5.02 12.22
C ASN A 250 -22.61 5.19 10.71
N ILE A 251 -23.66 5.21 9.90
CA ILE A 251 -23.58 5.40 8.45
C ILE A 251 -23.83 6.85 7.99
N VAL A 252 -24.22 7.74 8.90
CA VAL A 252 -24.47 9.16 8.60
C VAL A 252 -23.15 9.90 8.48
N ILE A 253 -22.94 10.54 7.33
CA ILE A 253 -21.75 11.31 7.02
C ILE A 253 -22.05 12.77 7.28
N THR A 254 -21.34 13.35 8.25
CA THR A 254 -21.52 14.74 8.67
C THR A 254 -20.71 15.69 7.79
N GLN A 255 -21.01 16.98 7.88
CA GLN A 255 -20.21 18.03 7.27
C GLN A 255 -18.76 17.98 7.79
N GLU A 256 -18.59 17.73 9.09
CA GLU A 256 -17.28 17.66 9.74
C GLU A 256 -16.47 16.48 9.21
N ASP A 257 -17.07 15.30 9.03
CA ASP A 257 -16.41 14.13 8.41
C ASP A 257 -15.90 14.48 7.01
N TYR A 258 -16.76 15.14 6.23
CA TYR A 258 -16.46 15.54 4.86
C TYR A 258 -15.29 16.52 4.82
N GLN A 259 -15.38 17.61 5.56
CA GLN A 259 -14.34 18.64 5.62
C GLN A 259 -13.02 18.10 6.18
N TYR A 260 -13.08 17.26 7.22
CA TYR A 260 -11.90 16.65 7.83
C TYR A 260 -11.08 15.85 6.80
N TYR A 261 -11.74 15.03 6.00
CA TYR A 261 -11.09 14.22 4.98
C TYR A 261 -10.51 15.09 3.86
N TRP A 262 -11.36 15.91 3.23
CA TRP A 262 -11.00 16.62 2.00
C TRP A 262 -9.99 17.75 2.22
N ARG A 263 -9.98 18.39 3.39
CA ARG A 263 -8.95 19.40 3.72
C ARG A 263 -7.55 18.78 3.85
N LYS A 264 -7.47 17.54 4.33
CA LYS A 264 -6.20 16.86 4.62
C LYS A 264 -5.65 16.05 3.45
N VAL A 265 -6.50 15.55 2.56
CA VAL A 265 -6.06 14.68 1.48
C VAL A 265 -5.13 15.39 0.50
N LYS A 266 -4.21 14.64 -0.10
CA LYS A 266 -3.30 15.15 -1.13
C LYS A 266 -4.09 15.37 -2.42
N GLU A 267 -4.02 16.58 -2.94
CA GLU A 267 -4.71 16.96 -4.18
C GLU A 267 -4.20 16.19 -5.40
N SER A 268 -2.92 15.82 -5.40
CA SER A 268 -2.27 15.04 -6.46
C SER A 268 -2.69 13.57 -6.51
N THR A 269 -3.61 13.13 -5.66
CA THR A 269 -4.16 11.77 -5.70
C THR A 269 -5.08 11.64 -6.91
N SER A 270 -4.91 10.57 -7.68
CA SER A 270 -5.73 10.28 -8.86
C SER A 270 -7.13 9.79 -8.48
N SER A 271 -8.13 10.14 -9.29
CA SER A 271 -9.50 9.61 -9.27
C SER A 271 -9.74 8.70 -10.49
N SER A 272 -10.94 8.15 -10.60
CA SER A 272 -11.42 7.34 -11.73
C SER A 272 -11.79 8.21 -12.95
N LEU A 273 -12.63 7.69 -13.85
CA LEU A 273 -12.87 8.15 -15.21
C LEU A 273 -13.68 9.44 -15.35
N SER A 274 -14.49 9.83 -14.36
CA SER A 274 -15.39 10.98 -14.47
C SER A 274 -14.69 12.32 -14.68
N GLY A 275 -13.38 12.40 -14.42
CA GLY A 275 -12.65 13.66 -14.36
C GLY A 275 -12.84 14.41 -13.04
N LEU A 276 -13.72 13.93 -12.14
CA LEU A 276 -13.88 14.49 -10.80
C LEU A 276 -12.66 14.15 -9.93
N HIS A 277 -11.66 15.03 -9.97
CA HIS A 277 -10.41 14.85 -9.24
C HIS A 277 -10.47 15.38 -7.79
N PHE A 278 -9.49 14.99 -6.98
CA PHE A 278 -9.42 15.35 -5.54
C PHE A 278 -9.43 16.86 -5.29
N GLY A 279 -8.95 17.68 -6.24
CA GLY A 279 -9.04 19.15 -6.18
C GLY A 279 -10.47 19.71 -6.08
N HIS A 280 -11.47 19.12 -6.77
CA HIS A 280 -12.86 19.57 -6.69
C HIS A 280 -13.39 19.43 -5.27
N TYR A 281 -13.30 18.21 -4.74
CA TYR A 281 -13.76 17.90 -3.39
C TYR A 281 -12.96 18.64 -2.32
N LYS A 282 -11.66 18.86 -2.53
CA LYS A 282 -10.82 19.66 -1.63
C LYS A 282 -11.25 21.12 -1.58
N ALA A 283 -11.57 21.73 -2.73
CA ALA A 283 -12.11 23.09 -2.78
C ALA A 283 -13.46 23.17 -2.04
N ILE A 284 -14.35 22.21 -2.29
CA ILE A 284 -15.66 22.12 -1.63
C ILE A 284 -15.53 21.92 -0.12
N GLY A 285 -14.51 21.18 0.34
CA GLY A 285 -14.23 21.00 1.76
C GLY A 285 -13.97 22.32 2.52
N TRP A 286 -13.75 23.45 1.86
CA TRP A 286 -13.62 24.77 2.48
C TRP A 286 -14.91 25.59 2.50
N ASP A 287 -15.98 25.08 1.89
CA ASP A 287 -17.30 25.69 1.88
C ASP A 287 -18.27 24.86 2.72
N ASP A 288 -18.94 25.48 3.69
CA ASP A 288 -19.79 24.79 4.66
C ASP A 288 -21.08 24.25 4.01
N GLU A 289 -21.71 25.03 3.15
CA GLU A 289 -22.97 24.66 2.51
C GLU A 289 -22.77 23.51 1.52
N LEU A 290 -21.76 23.63 0.64
CA LEU A 290 -21.44 22.60 -0.34
C LEU A 290 -20.94 21.31 0.34
N SER A 291 -20.13 21.43 1.40
CA SER A 291 -19.71 20.27 2.19
C SER A 291 -20.90 19.54 2.80
N ASN A 292 -21.85 20.26 3.39
CA ASN A 292 -23.07 19.68 3.97
C ASN A 292 -23.94 18.99 2.90
N ILE A 293 -24.10 19.59 1.72
CA ILE A 293 -24.85 18.99 0.60
C ILE A 293 -24.21 17.66 0.17
N LEU A 294 -22.89 17.62 -0.03
CA LEU A 294 -22.22 16.39 -0.45
C LEU A 294 -22.14 15.33 0.66
N ALA A 295 -22.01 15.74 1.92
CA ALA A 295 -22.11 14.83 3.07
C ALA A 295 -23.49 14.16 3.15
N ARG A 296 -24.57 14.94 2.93
CA ARG A 296 -25.95 14.41 2.86
C ARG A 296 -26.16 13.48 1.68
N LYS A 297 -25.59 13.80 0.51
CA LYS A 297 -25.61 12.92 -0.66
C LYS A 297 -25.00 11.55 -0.32
N LEU A 298 -23.81 11.53 0.29
CA LEU A 298 -23.16 10.28 0.69
C LEU A 298 -23.94 9.53 1.78
N SER A 299 -24.51 10.25 2.74
CA SER A 299 -25.39 9.66 3.77
C SER A 299 -26.61 8.99 3.15
N LEU A 300 -27.24 9.63 2.16
CA LEU A 300 -28.38 9.08 1.43
C LEU A 300 -28.00 7.81 0.68
N ILE A 301 -26.87 7.82 -0.02
CA ILE A 301 -26.35 6.62 -0.71
C ILE A 301 -26.13 5.48 0.29
N SER A 302 -25.51 5.77 1.44
CA SER A 302 -25.26 4.78 2.48
C SER A 302 -26.55 4.22 3.07
N ALA A 303 -27.55 5.07 3.34
CA ALA A 303 -28.84 4.67 3.90
C ALA A 303 -29.73 3.87 2.92
N THR A 304 -29.66 4.15 1.62
CA THR A 304 -30.49 3.45 0.62
C THR A 304 -29.78 2.33 -0.11
N GLY A 305 -28.44 2.25 -0.02
CA GLY A 305 -27.61 1.35 -0.82
C GLY A 305 -27.67 1.60 -2.32
N SER A 306 -28.16 2.78 -2.72
CA SER A 306 -28.35 3.16 -4.13
C SER A 306 -27.17 4.01 -4.60
N ALA A 307 -26.05 3.34 -4.89
CA ALA A 307 -24.87 3.98 -5.46
C ALA A 307 -25.12 4.49 -6.89
N PRO A 308 -24.52 5.63 -7.30
CA PRO A 308 -24.61 6.12 -8.67
C PRO A 308 -23.85 5.22 -9.65
N GLN A 309 -24.29 5.17 -10.92
CA GLN A 309 -23.65 4.33 -11.95
C GLN A 309 -22.18 4.69 -12.16
N ARG A 310 -21.81 5.96 -12.00
CA ARG A 310 -20.42 6.43 -12.05
C ARG A 310 -19.49 5.65 -11.11
N TRP A 311 -19.96 5.22 -9.93
CA TRP A 311 -19.15 4.42 -9.00
C TRP A 311 -18.84 3.01 -9.52
N ALA A 312 -19.62 2.49 -10.47
CA ALA A 312 -19.37 1.23 -11.16
C ALA A 312 -18.41 1.39 -12.36
N ARG A 313 -17.64 2.49 -12.44
CA ARG A 313 -16.56 2.68 -13.42
C ARG A 313 -15.23 2.84 -12.71
N GLY A 314 -14.34 1.88 -12.91
CA GLY A 314 -13.02 1.85 -12.30
C GLY A 314 -11.93 2.01 -13.34
N LEU A 315 -10.83 2.67 -12.94
CA LEU A 315 -9.66 2.81 -13.80
C LEU A 315 -8.49 2.00 -13.25
N SER A 316 -8.20 0.87 -13.88
CA SER A 316 -7.09 -0.02 -13.56
C SER A 316 -5.77 0.52 -14.09
N VAL A 317 -4.79 0.64 -13.20
CA VAL A 317 -3.42 1.04 -13.49
C VAL A 317 -2.50 -0.13 -13.18
N MET A 318 -1.64 -0.47 -14.13
CA MET A 318 -0.62 -1.51 -13.94
C MET A 318 0.67 -0.87 -13.45
N LEU A 319 1.21 -1.38 -12.34
CA LEU A 319 2.48 -0.94 -11.75
C LEU A 319 3.47 -2.10 -11.71
N GLU A 320 4.74 -1.82 -12.00
CA GLU A 320 5.81 -2.79 -11.88
C GLU A 320 5.98 -3.22 -10.40
N LYS A 321 5.88 -4.52 -10.08
CA LYS A 321 6.24 -5.02 -8.74
C LYS A 321 7.76 -4.97 -8.54
N ILE A 322 8.51 -5.26 -9.60
CA ILE A 322 9.97 -5.23 -9.64
C ILE A 322 10.34 -4.22 -10.73
N ALA A 323 11.13 -3.21 -10.37
CA ALA A 323 11.48 -2.13 -11.29
C ALA A 323 12.14 -2.69 -12.57
N GLY A 324 11.60 -2.30 -13.73
CA GLY A 324 12.08 -2.74 -15.05
C GLY A 324 11.52 -4.07 -15.55
N VAL A 325 10.74 -4.80 -14.73
CA VAL A 325 10.08 -6.06 -15.12
C VAL A 325 8.66 -5.77 -15.59
N ALA A 326 8.42 -6.00 -16.89
CA ALA A 326 7.13 -5.77 -17.55
C ALA A 326 6.29 -7.05 -17.72
N LEU A 327 6.70 -8.16 -17.09
CA LEU A 327 5.97 -9.43 -17.11
C LEU A 327 4.60 -9.27 -16.43
N LEU A 328 3.53 -9.60 -17.16
CA LEU A 328 2.14 -9.37 -16.74
C LEU A 328 1.79 -10.00 -15.38
N THR A 329 2.34 -11.19 -15.10
CA THR A 329 2.19 -11.90 -13.81
C THR A 329 2.90 -11.18 -12.65
N LYS A 330 3.92 -10.39 -12.96
CA LYS A 330 4.70 -9.56 -12.03
C LYS A 330 4.29 -8.08 -12.07
N LEU A 331 3.21 -7.72 -12.77
CA LEU A 331 2.56 -6.42 -12.65
C LEU A 331 1.50 -6.44 -11.56
N ARG A 332 1.36 -5.31 -10.86
CA ARG A 332 0.33 -5.07 -9.86
C ARG A 332 -0.78 -4.24 -10.48
N ALA A 333 -1.99 -4.79 -10.49
CA ALA A 333 -3.18 -4.05 -10.87
C ALA A 333 -3.66 -3.23 -9.66
N ILE A 334 -3.77 -1.92 -9.81
CA ILE A 334 -4.40 -1.04 -8.83
C ILE A 334 -5.60 -0.40 -9.49
N LEU A 335 -6.75 -0.53 -8.86
CA LEU A 335 -8.00 0.08 -9.27
C LEU A 335 -8.14 1.47 -8.65
N LEU A 336 -8.24 2.48 -9.50
CA LEU A 336 -8.62 3.82 -9.08
C LEU A 336 -10.15 3.92 -9.10
N LEU A 337 -10.71 4.14 -7.92
CA LEU A 337 -12.14 4.41 -7.73
C LEU A 337 -12.41 5.92 -7.78
N GLU A 338 -13.67 6.25 -8.02
CA GLU A 338 -14.18 7.60 -7.86
C GLU A 338 -13.85 8.15 -6.46
N ALA A 339 -13.38 9.39 -6.39
CA ALA A 339 -12.81 9.93 -5.16
C ALA A 339 -13.83 9.98 -4.00
N ASP A 340 -15.08 10.31 -4.29
CA ASP A 340 -16.18 10.32 -3.31
C ASP A 340 -16.59 8.91 -2.87
N PHE A 341 -16.59 7.94 -3.80
CA PHE A 341 -16.79 6.53 -3.46
C PHE A 341 -15.72 6.03 -2.50
N ASN A 342 -14.45 6.34 -2.80
CA ASN A 342 -13.34 5.87 -1.99
C ASN A 342 -13.29 6.54 -0.61
N GLN A 343 -13.71 7.81 -0.52
CA GLN A 343 -13.92 8.49 0.76
C GLN A 343 -15.00 7.78 1.59
N HIS A 344 -16.17 7.53 0.99
CA HIS A 344 -17.28 6.83 1.65
C HIS A 344 -16.81 5.48 2.21
N ASN A 345 -16.15 4.67 1.38
CA ASN A 345 -15.69 3.34 1.77
C ASN A 345 -14.66 3.41 2.91
N LYS A 346 -13.74 4.37 2.86
CA LYS A 346 -12.74 4.57 3.91
C LYS A 346 -13.36 5.02 5.24
N LEU A 347 -14.37 5.87 5.20
CA LEU A 347 -15.02 6.36 6.42
C LEU A 347 -15.84 5.26 7.11
N ILE A 348 -16.71 4.58 6.38
CA ILE A 348 -17.62 3.59 6.97
C ILE A 348 -16.86 2.33 7.40
N PHE A 349 -16.14 1.70 6.48
CA PHE A 349 -15.56 0.38 6.71
C PHE A 349 -14.18 0.47 7.39
N GLN A 350 -13.28 1.34 6.91
CA GLN A 350 -11.94 1.39 7.51
C GLN A 350 -11.90 2.17 8.83
N HIS A 351 -12.67 3.24 8.98
CA HIS A 351 -12.62 4.06 10.19
C HIS A 351 -13.63 3.61 11.24
N ARG A 352 -14.94 3.65 10.92
CA ARG A 352 -16.01 3.47 11.90
C ARG A 352 -16.23 2.00 12.28
N MET A 353 -16.30 1.08 11.32
CA MET A 353 -16.44 -0.36 11.61
C MET A 353 -15.25 -0.89 12.42
N LEU A 354 -14.00 -0.57 12.03
CA LEU A 354 -12.84 -0.99 12.82
C LEU A 354 -12.78 -0.31 14.19
N ALA A 355 -13.30 0.91 14.36
CA ALA A 355 -13.40 1.53 15.68
C ALA A 355 -14.35 0.74 16.58
N LEU A 356 -15.53 0.39 16.09
CA LEU A 356 -16.49 -0.42 16.82
C LEU A 356 -15.93 -1.83 17.13
N ALA A 357 -15.24 -2.46 16.18
CA ALA A 357 -14.59 -3.76 16.41
C ALA A 357 -13.52 -3.70 17.52
N ARG A 358 -12.73 -2.61 17.58
CA ARG A 358 -11.74 -2.39 18.66
C ARG A 358 -12.40 -2.18 20.01
N GLU A 359 -13.48 -1.39 20.05
CA GLU A 359 -14.21 -1.11 21.29
C GLU A 359 -14.79 -2.39 21.90
N ASN A 360 -15.15 -3.37 21.07
CA ASN A 360 -15.62 -4.69 21.49
C ASN A 360 -14.50 -5.73 21.67
N GLY A 361 -13.23 -5.37 21.46
CA GLY A 361 -12.11 -6.29 21.62
C GLY A 361 -12.08 -7.45 20.60
N LEU A 362 -12.67 -7.25 19.41
CA LEU A 362 -12.83 -8.29 18.38
C LEU A 362 -11.76 -8.28 17.29
N ILE A 363 -10.70 -7.47 17.44
CA ILE A 363 -9.55 -7.53 16.54
C ILE A 363 -8.49 -8.44 17.17
N PRO A 364 -8.18 -9.61 16.59
CA PRO A 364 -7.18 -10.53 17.13
C PRO A 364 -5.79 -9.89 17.29
N GLU A 365 -5.04 -10.35 18.29
CA GLU A 365 -3.68 -9.84 18.55
C GLU A 365 -2.68 -10.28 17.48
N GLU A 366 -2.98 -11.35 16.75
CA GLU A 366 -2.20 -11.93 15.67
C GLU A 366 -2.16 -11.08 14.41
N ILE A 367 -3.05 -10.09 14.29
CA ILE A 367 -3.09 -9.17 13.15
C ILE A 367 -2.16 -7.98 13.40
N PHE A 368 -1.09 -7.89 12.61
CA PHE A 368 -0.07 -6.85 12.70
C PHE A 368 -0.25 -5.69 11.71
N SER A 369 -1.19 -5.81 10.76
CA SER A 369 -1.63 -4.70 9.90
C SER A 369 -2.63 -3.75 10.60
N GLU A 370 -2.73 -3.82 11.94
CA GLU A 370 -3.65 -3.04 12.77
C GLU A 370 -2.99 -1.74 13.29
N LYS A 371 -3.84 -0.75 13.64
CA LYS A 371 -3.40 0.51 14.22
C LYS A 371 -2.56 0.29 15.49
N GLY A 372 -1.37 0.86 15.52
CA GLY A 372 -0.46 0.81 16.67
C GLY A 372 0.53 -0.36 16.62
N LYS A 373 0.44 -1.22 15.61
CA LYS A 373 1.42 -2.26 15.32
C LYS A 373 2.18 -1.95 14.04
N THR A 374 3.33 -2.59 13.87
CA THR A 374 4.21 -2.44 12.73
C THR A 374 4.63 -3.82 12.19
N ALA A 375 5.15 -3.84 10.96
CA ALA A 375 5.78 -5.03 10.41
C ALA A 375 7.02 -5.47 11.22
N GLU A 376 7.73 -4.55 11.88
CA GLU A 376 8.84 -4.88 12.78
C GLU A 376 8.36 -5.65 14.02
N ASP A 377 7.19 -5.30 14.56
CA ASP A 377 6.59 -6.03 15.69
C ASP A 377 6.23 -7.47 15.30
N ALA A 378 5.72 -7.67 14.07
CA ALA A 378 5.42 -9.00 13.53
C ALA A 378 6.69 -9.86 13.45
N ILE A 379 7.78 -9.29 12.94
CA ILE A 379 9.05 -9.99 12.79
C ILE A 379 9.68 -10.26 14.16
N LEU A 380 9.61 -9.30 15.09
CA LEU A 380 10.08 -9.49 16.46
C LEU A 380 9.34 -10.65 17.13
N GLN A 381 8.02 -10.74 16.96
CA GLN A 381 7.24 -11.86 17.50
C GLN A 381 7.72 -13.21 16.94
N GLN A 382 8.05 -13.27 15.64
CA GLN A 382 8.61 -14.48 15.03
C GLN A 382 9.97 -14.84 15.62
N VAL A 383 10.86 -13.86 15.80
CA VAL A 383 12.19 -14.07 16.39
C VAL A 383 12.07 -14.57 17.83
N LEU A 384 11.17 -13.98 18.62
CA LEU A 384 10.90 -14.42 19.99
C LEU A 384 10.33 -15.84 20.04
N MET A 385 9.47 -16.22 19.08
CA MET A 385 8.98 -17.59 18.96
C MET A 385 10.13 -18.58 18.72
N TYR A 386 11.05 -18.21 17.83
CA TYR A 386 12.24 -19.00 17.55
C TYR A 386 13.18 -19.09 18.77
N ASP A 387 13.33 -18.00 19.52
CA ASP A 387 14.10 -17.99 20.78
C ASP A 387 13.48 -18.94 21.82
N ILE A 388 12.15 -18.94 21.95
CA ILE A 388 11.45 -19.84 22.87
C ILE A 388 11.68 -21.30 22.48
N ALA A 389 11.57 -21.64 21.19
CA ALA A 389 11.90 -22.98 20.69
C ALA A 389 13.35 -23.36 21.04
N ARG A 390 14.31 -22.45 20.80
CA ARG A 390 15.73 -22.66 21.13
C ARG A 390 15.99 -22.83 22.62
N ILE A 391 15.32 -22.09 23.49
CA ILE A 391 15.54 -22.15 24.94
C ILE A 391 14.91 -23.42 25.51
N THR A 392 13.69 -23.73 25.10
CA THR A 392 12.94 -24.88 25.60
C THR A 392 13.37 -26.20 24.99
N LYS A 393 14.08 -26.17 23.85
CA LYS A 393 14.46 -27.34 23.05
C LYS A 393 13.25 -28.16 22.61
N ARG A 394 12.09 -27.51 22.46
CA ARG A 394 10.86 -28.14 22.00
C ARG A 394 10.67 -27.89 20.52
N PRO A 395 10.16 -28.88 19.77
CA PRO A 395 9.91 -28.73 18.35
C PRO A 395 8.86 -27.64 18.10
N LEU A 396 9.10 -26.84 17.05
CA LEU A 396 8.18 -25.82 16.55
C LEU A 396 8.14 -25.90 15.03
N LEU A 397 6.95 -25.95 14.45
CA LEU A 397 6.74 -25.82 13.02
C LEU A 397 6.18 -24.43 12.71
N VAL A 398 6.76 -23.78 11.70
CA VAL A 398 6.25 -22.53 11.15
C VAL A 398 5.93 -22.70 9.67
N ALA A 399 4.63 -22.68 9.35
CA ALA A 399 4.14 -22.70 7.98
C ALA A 399 3.94 -21.27 7.48
N GLN A 400 4.76 -20.86 6.53
CA GLN A 400 4.68 -19.58 5.83
C GLN A 400 3.71 -19.76 4.66
N VAL A 401 2.52 -19.16 4.76
CA VAL A 401 1.46 -19.27 3.75
C VAL A 401 1.12 -17.90 3.18
N ASP A 402 1.08 -17.80 1.85
CA ASP A 402 0.82 -16.56 1.09
C ASP A 402 -0.53 -16.66 0.38
N ALA A 403 -1.46 -15.76 0.72
CA ALA A 403 -2.74 -15.67 0.05
C ALA A 403 -2.58 -15.04 -1.35
N SER A 404 -2.93 -15.79 -2.39
CA SER A 404 -2.90 -15.31 -3.76
C SER A 404 -3.97 -14.25 -4.01
N GLN A 405 -3.55 -13.02 -4.34
CA GLN A 405 -4.43 -11.92 -4.74
C GLN A 405 -5.56 -11.66 -3.72
N CYS A 406 -5.21 -11.59 -2.43
CA CYS A 406 -6.13 -11.57 -1.30
C CYS A 406 -7.33 -10.62 -1.43
N TYR A 407 -7.16 -9.42 -1.99
CA TYR A 407 -8.27 -8.48 -2.18
C TYR A 407 -9.16 -8.81 -3.39
N ASP A 408 -8.60 -9.36 -4.46
CA ASP A 408 -9.33 -9.57 -5.71
C ASP A 408 -10.12 -10.90 -5.69
N ARG A 409 -9.80 -11.79 -4.74
CA ARG A 409 -10.39 -13.13 -4.62
C ARG A 409 -11.49 -13.30 -3.56
N VAL A 410 -11.91 -12.23 -2.88
CA VAL A 410 -12.98 -12.34 -1.88
C VAL A 410 -14.36 -12.50 -2.52
N ALA A 411 -15.10 -13.53 -2.11
CA ALA A 411 -16.50 -13.70 -2.48
C ALA A 411 -17.39 -12.60 -1.86
N HIS A 412 -18.22 -11.95 -2.66
CA HIS A 412 -19.06 -10.84 -2.19
C HIS A 412 -20.09 -11.25 -1.14
N ALA A 413 -20.68 -12.44 -1.25
CA ALA A 413 -21.60 -12.96 -0.23
C ALA A 413 -20.90 -13.10 1.13
N MET A 414 -19.66 -13.61 1.14
CA MET A 414 -18.87 -13.75 2.35
C MET A 414 -18.45 -12.38 2.92
N ALA A 415 -18.03 -11.45 2.06
CA ALA A 415 -17.75 -10.08 2.47
C ALA A 415 -18.99 -9.42 3.08
N ALA A 416 -20.17 -9.58 2.46
CA ALA A 416 -21.41 -8.99 2.94
C ALA A 416 -21.80 -9.51 4.32
N LEU A 417 -21.81 -10.84 4.50
CA LEU A 417 -22.08 -11.46 5.80
C LEU A 417 -21.08 -11.01 6.86
N THR A 418 -19.78 -11.00 6.54
CA THR A 418 -18.73 -10.55 7.47
C THR A 418 -18.95 -9.09 7.87
N LEU A 419 -19.17 -8.18 6.92
CA LEU A 419 -19.37 -6.75 7.21
C LEU A 419 -20.63 -6.51 8.04
N ARG A 420 -21.69 -7.27 7.77
CA ARG A 420 -22.92 -7.24 8.57
C ARG A 420 -22.69 -7.80 9.98
N ALA A 421 -21.88 -8.86 10.15
CA ALA A 421 -21.48 -9.38 11.46
C ALA A 421 -20.86 -8.29 12.34
N TYR A 422 -20.01 -7.43 11.74
CA TYR A 422 -19.43 -6.24 12.36
C TYR A 422 -20.38 -5.01 12.38
N LYS A 423 -21.68 -5.25 12.26
CA LYS A 423 -22.77 -4.29 12.42
C LYS A 423 -22.73 -3.11 11.46
N VAL A 424 -22.18 -3.32 10.26
CA VAL A 424 -22.40 -2.39 9.15
C VAL A 424 -23.79 -2.62 8.57
N HIS A 425 -24.58 -1.57 8.48
CA HIS A 425 -25.94 -1.65 7.93
C HIS A 425 -25.93 -2.19 6.49
N ASN A 426 -26.86 -3.11 6.18
CA ASN A 426 -26.89 -3.83 4.90
C ASN A 426 -26.94 -2.89 3.69
N SER A 427 -27.69 -1.78 3.78
CA SER A 427 -27.73 -0.78 2.72
C SER A 427 -26.34 -0.21 2.39
N SER A 428 -25.51 0.07 3.39
CA SER A 428 -24.16 0.59 3.15
C SER A 428 -23.24 -0.48 2.55
N VAL A 429 -23.41 -1.74 2.95
CA VAL A 429 -22.72 -2.89 2.35
C VAL A 429 -23.07 -3.00 0.86
N LEU A 430 -24.35 -2.93 0.51
CA LEU A 430 -24.82 -2.93 -0.88
C LEU A 430 -24.32 -1.74 -1.67
N GLY A 431 -24.28 -0.54 -1.06
CA GLY A 431 -23.73 0.68 -1.65
C GLY A 431 -22.25 0.57 -2.01
N MET A 432 -21.50 -0.36 -1.40
CA MET A 432 -20.12 -0.67 -1.73
C MET A 432 -19.98 -1.85 -2.70
N LEU A 433 -20.64 -2.99 -2.41
CA LEU A 433 -20.44 -4.23 -3.16
C LEU A 433 -21.12 -4.23 -4.53
N ARG A 434 -22.26 -3.55 -4.71
CA ARG A 434 -22.93 -3.50 -6.02
C ARG A 434 -22.09 -2.76 -7.08
N PRO A 435 -21.53 -1.56 -6.82
CA PRO A 435 -20.56 -0.95 -7.73
C PRO A 435 -19.35 -1.85 -7.99
N LEU A 436 -18.83 -2.48 -6.92
CA LEU A 436 -17.96 -3.67 -6.90
C LEU A 436 -18.21 -4.62 -8.08
N HIS A 437 -19.39 -5.22 -7.99
CA HIS A 437 -19.79 -6.34 -8.79
C HIS A 437 -20.05 -5.96 -10.24
N CYS A 438 -20.71 -4.82 -10.44
CA CYS A 438 -21.10 -4.34 -11.76
C CYS A 438 -20.01 -3.52 -12.45
N MET A 439 -18.76 -3.55 -11.97
CA MET A 439 -17.74 -2.59 -12.38
C MET A 439 -17.26 -2.79 -13.82
N GLU A 440 -17.28 -1.69 -14.59
CA GLU A 440 -16.58 -1.56 -15.86
C GLU A 440 -15.11 -1.19 -15.57
N PHE A 441 -14.19 -2.11 -15.86
CA PHE A 441 -12.76 -1.93 -15.63
C PHE A 441 -12.06 -1.38 -16.88
N TYR A 442 -11.74 -0.10 -16.86
CA TYR A 442 -10.95 0.56 -17.90
C TYR A 442 -9.47 0.54 -17.58
N LEU A 443 -8.60 0.73 -18.57
CA LEU A 443 -7.15 0.69 -18.39
C LEU A 443 -6.52 2.07 -18.54
N ARG A 444 -5.50 2.37 -17.72
CA ARG A 444 -4.55 3.45 -17.96
C ARG A 444 -3.17 2.88 -18.24
N THR A 445 -2.70 3.11 -19.46
CA THR A 445 -1.36 2.72 -19.93
C THR A 445 -0.53 3.97 -20.23
N GLY A 446 0.72 3.78 -20.68
CA GLY A 446 1.55 4.88 -21.18
C GLY A 446 1.00 5.57 -22.43
N PHE A 447 0.03 4.95 -23.11
CA PHE A 447 -0.66 5.51 -24.28
C PHE A 447 -1.94 6.29 -23.94
N GLY A 448 -2.26 6.40 -22.64
CA GLY A 448 -3.47 7.09 -22.16
C GLY A 448 -4.48 6.12 -21.56
N GLN A 449 -5.76 6.49 -21.62
CA GLN A 449 -6.87 5.70 -21.11
C GLN A 449 -7.51 4.89 -22.25
N SER A 450 -7.90 3.65 -21.96
CA SER A 450 -8.63 2.80 -22.91
C SER A 450 -10.04 3.33 -23.14
N THR A 451 -10.59 3.05 -24.32
CA THR A 451 -12.00 3.33 -24.64
C THR A 451 -12.90 2.12 -24.39
N SER A 452 -12.33 0.92 -24.40
CA SER A 452 -12.98 -0.34 -24.00
C SER A 452 -12.75 -0.64 -22.52
N PHE A 453 -13.55 -1.56 -22.00
CA PHE A 453 -13.49 -2.09 -20.63
C PHE A 453 -13.67 -3.61 -20.64
N CYS A 454 -13.30 -4.25 -19.53
CA CYS A 454 -13.76 -5.61 -19.20
C CYS A 454 -14.67 -5.59 -17.96
N GLY A 455 -15.44 -6.67 -17.74
CA GLY A 455 -16.42 -6.75 -16.66
C GLY A 455 -17.75 -6.08 -17.00
N GLY A 456 -18.28 -5.31 -16.06
CA GLY A 456 -19.60 -4.68 -16.16
C GLY A 456 -20.72 -5.54 -15.54
N ALA A 457 -21.93 -4.96 -15.50
CA ALA A 457 -23.09 -5.57 -14.85
C ALA A 457 -23.50 -6.94 -15.41
N ALA A 458 -23.21 -7.22 -16.68
CA ALA A 458 -23.55 -8.49 -17.33
C ALA A 458 -22.60 -9.64 -16.92
N GLU A 459 -21.33 -9.32 -16.65
CA GLU A 459 -20.34 -10.33 -16.27
C GLU A 459 -20.21 -10.53 -14.77
N GLY A 460 -20.53 -9.51 -13.96
CA GLY A 460 -20.58 -9.60 -12.50
C GLY A 460 -19.27 -10.11 -11.87
N LYS A 461 -18.36 -9.21 -11.48
CA LYS A 461 -17.06 -9.61 -10.91
C LYS A 461 -17.08 -9.66 -9.38
N HIS A 462 -16.25 -10.51 -8.80
CA HIS A 462 -16.08 -10.59 -7.36
C HIS A 462 -14.78 -9.88 -6.93
N GLY A 463 -14.48 -9.86 -5.63
CA GLY A 463 -13.32 -9.17 -5.08
C GLY A 463 -13.62 -7.76 -4.58
N LEU A 464 -12.79 -7.31 -3.64
CA LEU A 464 -12.87 -5.99 -3.00
C LEU A 464 -12.08 -4.92 -3.78
N ALA A 465 -11.24 -5.38 -4.70
CA ALA A 465 -10.32 -4.62 -5.54
C ALA A 465 -9.25 -3.83 -4.81
N GLN A 466 -8.00 -3.98 -5.24
CA GLN A 466 -6.92 -3.20 -4.68
C GLN A 466 -7.02 -1.71 -5.05
N GLY A 467 -7.08 -0.84 -4.04
CA GLY A 467 -7.23 0.62 -4.21
C GLY A 467 -8.55 1.14 -3.61
N ASN A 468 -9.48 0.23 -3.34
CA ASN A 468 -10.65 0.46 -2.52
C ASN A 468 -10.27 0.66 -1.04
N GLY A 469 -10.73 1.76 -0.45
CA GLY A 469 -10.51 2.11 0.95
C GLY A 469 -11.14 1.14 1.95
N ALA A 470 -12.13 0.35 1.54
CA ALA A 470 -12.71 -0.70 2.38
C ALA A 470 -11.95 -2.02 2.31
N ALA A 471 -11.23 -2.32 1.23
CA ALA A 471 -10.65 -3.64 0.99
C ALA A 471 -9.73 -4.14 2.12
N PRO A 472 -8.79 -3.32 2.67
CA PRO A 472 -7.96 -3.76 3.78
C PRO A 472 -8.75 -4.10 5.05
N ALA A 473 -9.77 -3.30 5.37
CA ALA A 473 -10.57 -3.50 6.57
C ALA A 473 -11.46 -4.75 6.46
N THR A 474 -12.09 -4.96 5.30
CA THR A 474 -12.91 -6.15 5.06
C THR A 474 -12.05 -7.42 5.07
N TRP A 475 -10.88 -7.41 4.41
CA TRP A 475 -9.93 -8.53 4.45
C TRP A 475 -9.51 -8.86 5.88
N GLN A 476 -9.16 -7.84 6.68
CA GLN A 476 -8.79 -8.03 8.07
C GLN A 476 -9.89 -8.70 8.89
N GLN A 477 -11.16 -8.33 8.67
CA GLN A 477 -12.27 -8.98 9.38
C GLN A 477 -12.50 -10.42 8.92
N ILE A 478 -12.29 -10.71 7.63
CA ILE A 478 -12.29 -12.10 7.13
C ILE A 478 -11.15 -12.90 7.78
N SER A 479 -9.93 -12.36 7.83
CA SER A 479 -8.80 -13.00 8.52
C SER A 479 -9.10 -13.22 10.00
N SER A 480 -9.86 -12.31 10.64
CA SER A 480 -10.25 -12.46 12.05
C SER A 480 -11.17 -13.68 12.25
N LEU A 481 -12.13 -13.92 11.35
CA LEU A 481 -12.95 -15.13 11.35
C LEU A 481 -12.10 -16.39 11.23
N MET A 482 -11.13 -16.39 10.31
CA MET A 482 -10.23 -17.52 10.10
C MET A 482 -9.35 -17.80 11.32
N ILE A 483 -8.81 -16.76 11.98
CA ILE A 483 -8.03 -16.90 13.22
C ILE A 483 -8.89 -17.48 14.34
N HIS A 484 -10.13 -17.01 14.50
CA HIS A 484 -11.03 -17.55 15.51
C HIS A 484 -11.42 -19.02 15.25
N ALA A 485 -11.65 -19.39 13.99
CA ALA A 485 -11.87 -20.77 13.59
C ALA A 485 -10.67 -21.66 13.97
N GLN A 486 -9.45 -21.21 13.69
CA GLN A 486 -8.21 -21.91 14.07
C GLN A 486 -8.11 -22.13 15.58
N HIS A 487 -8.33 -21.08 16.38
CA HIS A 487 -8.33 -21.22 17.84
C HIS A 487 -9.34 -22.25 18.35
N ARG A 488 -10.56 -22.28 17.78
CA ARG A 488 -11.61 -23.23 18.18
C ARG A 488 -11.30 -24.66 17.82
N GLN A 489 -10.59 -24.87 16.72
CA GLN A 489 -10.10 -26.18 16.31
C GLN A 489 -8.86 -26.62 17.11
N GLY A 490 -8.37 -25.76 17.99
CA GLY A 490 -7.25 -26.06 18.89
C GLY A 490 -5.88 -25.84 18.25
N HIS A 491 -5.82 -25.21 17.08
CA HIS A 491 -4.58 -24.85 16.40
C HIS A 491 -3.88 -23.66 17.07
N GLY A 492 -2.57 -23.58 16.86
CA GLY A 492 -1.68 -22.56 17.39
C GLY A 492 -0.79 -23.05 18.53
N VAL A 493 0.14 -22.19 18.91
CA VAL A 493 1.06 -22.43 20.03
C VAL A 493 0.50 -21.91 21.35
N LYS A 494 0.77 -22.65 22.43
CA LYS A 494 0.42 -22.25 23.81
C LYS A 494 1.69 -22.05 24.63
N ILE A 495 1.92 -20.81 25.05
CA ILE A 495 3.13 -20.42 25.78
C ILE A 495 2.73 -19.97 27.17
N CYS A 496 3.32 -20.56 28.20
CA CYS A 496 3.18 -20.08 29.57
C CYS A 496 4.38 -19.21 29.94
N THR A 497 4.14 -17.94 30.23
CA THR A 497 5.21 -17.02 30.64
C THR A 497 5.79 -17.45 31.99
N PRO A 498 7.12 -17.59 32.13
CA PRO A 498 7.72 -18.19 33.32
C PRO A 498 7.53 -17.34 34.58
N ILE A 499 7.52 -16.01 34.44
CA ILE A 499 7.40 -15.03 35.54
C ILE A 499 5.94 -14.81 35.93
N SER A 500 5.10 -14.39 34.97
CA SER A 500 3.72 -13.99 35.28
C SER A 500 2.72 -15.15 35.32
N LYS A 501 3.14 -16.35 34.87
CA LYS A 501 2.29 -17.54 34.69
C LYS A 501 1.07 -17.31 33.78
N ARG A 502 1.06 -16.22 33.00
CA ARG A 502 0.04 -15.98 31.98
C ARG A 502 0.28 -16.91 30.79
N GLY A 503 -0.77 -17.58 30.36
CA GLY A 503 -0.82 -18.29 29.11
C GLY A 503 -1.06 -17.33 27.94
N VAL A 504 -0.33 -17.53 26.86
CA VAL A 504 -0.52 -16.89 25.56
C VAL A 504 -0.90 -18.00 24.60
N ASN A 505 -2.03 -17.84 23.91
CA ASN A 505 -2.43 -18.74 22.83
C ASN A 505 -2.36 -17.94 21.53
N GLN A 506 -1.64 -18.45 20.53
CA GLN A 506 -1.41 -17.72 19.29
C GLN A 506 -1.41 -18.68 18.10
N VAL A 507 -2.28 -18.43 17.12
CA VAL A 507 -2.29 -19.20 15.86
C VAL A 507 -1.04 -18.93 15.03
N GLY A 508 -0.58 -17.67 15.04
CA GLY A 508 0.54 -17.25 14.23
C GLY A 508 0.67 -15.75 14.11
N ILE A 509 1.32 -15.31 13.04
CA ILE A 509 1.53 -13.90 12.70
C ILE A 509 0.86 -13.63 11.37
N VAL A 510 -0.09 -12.69 11.33
CA VAL A 510 -0.82 -12.31 10.13
C VAL A 510 -0.54 -10.85 9.80
N TYR A 511 0.00 -10.61 8.60
CA TYR A 511 0.22 -9.27 8.06
C TYR A 511 -0.36 -9.19 6.65
N VAL A 512 -1.62 -8.75 6.55
CA VAL A 512 -2.38 -8.73 5.28
C VAL A 512 -2.47 -10.15 4.68
N ASP A 513 -1.76 -10.44 3.59
CA ASP A 513 -1.72 -11.72 2.88
C ASP A 513 -0.65 -12.68 3.41
N ASP A 514 0.41 -12.15 4.01
CA ASP A 514 1.50 -12.94 4.58
C ASP A 514 1.07 -13.50 5.94
N THR A 515 1.07 -14.83 6.07
CA THR A 515 0.71 -15.51 7.32
C THR A 515 1.74 -16.55 7.69
N ASN A 516 2.23 -16.51 8.94
CA ASN A 516 3.08 -17.54 9.52
C ASN A 516 2.30 -18.28 10.60
N LEU A 517 1.77 -19.46 10.27
CA LEU A 517 1.09 -20.34 11.22
C LEU A 517 2.14 -21.06 12.06
N CYS A 518 1.91 -21.16 13.36
CA CYS A 518 2.84 -21.77 14.30
C CYS A 518 2.18 -22.95 15.02
N GLU A 519 2.86 -24.09 15.08
CA GLU A 519 2.40 -25.28 15.80
C GLU A 519 3.55 -25.91 16.60
N GLY A 520 3.26 -26.43 17.80
CA GLY A 520 4.21 -27.11 18.67
C GLY A 520 4.45 -26.42 20.03
N LEU A 521 5.67 -26.55 20.56
CA LEU A 521 6.13 -26.03 21.86
C LEU A 521 5.48 -26.64 23.12
N GLU A 522 4.63 -27.67 22.98
CA GLU A 522 4.11 -28.39 24.15
C GLU A 522 5.19 -29.34 24.72
N GLU A 523 5.06 -29.68 26.01
CA GLU A 523 6.09 -30.46 26.71
C GLU A 523 6.22 -31.91 26.20
N LYS A 524 5.14 -32.43 25.62
CA LYS A 524 5.05 -33.80 25.10
C LYS A 524 5.14 -33.86 23.57
N ASP A 525 5.40 -32.73 22.93
CA ASP A 525 5.51 -32.69 21.47
C ASP A 525 6.80 -33.39 21.03
N ASP A 526 6.65 -34.42 20.21
CA ASP A 526 7.71 -34.94 19.35
C ASP A 526 7.58 -34.33 17.94
N ILE A 527 8.56 -34.62 17.08
CA ILE A 527 8.62 -34.03 15.74
C ILE A 527 7.44 -34.47 14.87
N ASP A 528 7.06 -35.75 14.90
CA ASP A 528 5.96 -36.28 14.09
C ASP A 528 4.61 -35.68 14.48
N ALA A 529 4.36 -35.52 15.79
CA ALA A 529 3.16 -34.86 16.29
C ALA A 529 3.12 -33.40 15.83
N VAL A 530 4.24 -32.67 15.88
CA VAL A 530 4.31 -31.28 15.43
C VAL A 530 4.13 -31.15 13.92
N VAL A 531 4.68 -32.08 13.14
CA VAL A 531 4.48 -32.14 11.68
C VAL A 531 3.02 -32.37 11.36
N ALA A 532 2.37 -33.35 12.01
CA ALA A 532 0.96 -33.65 11.80
C ALA A 532 0.05 -32.48 12.20
N LYS A 533 0.31 -31.85 13.36
CA LYS A 533 -0.40 -30.63 13.81
C LYS A 533 -0.22 -29.49 12.81
N GLY A 534 1.02 -29.24 12.37
CA GLY A 534 1.37 -28.21 11.39
C GLY A 534 0.67 -28.36 10.05
N GLN A 535 0.67 -29.58 9.50
CA GLN A 535 -0.06 -29.87 8.25
C GLN A 535 -1.57 -29.74 8.45
N GLY A 536 -2.12 -30.17 9.60
CA GLY A 536 -3.53 -29.99 9.95
C GLY A 536 -3.95 -28.51 10.00
N ALA A 537 -3.17 -27.66 10.68
CA ALA A 537 -3.40 -26.22 10.77
C ALA A 537 -3.33 -25.55 9.39
N THR A 538 -2.35 -25.93 8.58
CA THR A 538 -2.16 -25.44 7.21
C THR A 538 -3.34 -25.82 6.31
N ASN A 539 -3.81 -27.07 6.41
CA ASN A 539 -5.00 -27.54 5.69
C ASN A 539 -6.25 -26.78 6.11
N SER A 540 -6.47 -26.62 7.43
CA SER A 540 -7.60 -25.84 7.93
C SER A 540 -7.57 -24.40 7.42
N TRP A 541 -6.41 -23.73 7.46
CA TRP A 541 -6.26 -22.36 6.99
C TRP A 541 -6.54 -22.25 5.49
N GLY A 542 -5.95 -23.14 4.69
CA GLY A 542 -6.15 -23.18 3.24
C GLY A 542 -7.61 -23.45 2.86
N ASN A 543 -8.27 -24.40 3.52
CA ASN A 543 -9.68 -24.73 3.26
C ASN A 543 -10.61 -23.57 3.66
N ASN A 544 -10.39 -22.95 4.82
CA ASN A 544 -11.13 -21.77 5.24
C ASN A 544 -10.89 -20.59 4.29
N LEU A 545 -9.68 -20.46 3.74
CA LEU A 545 -9.37 -19.44 2.74
C LEU A 545 -10.13 -19.69 1.42
N ILE A 546 -10.24 -20.95 0.98
CA ILE A 546 -11.03 -21.34 -0.20
C ILE A 546 -12.51 -21.06 0.02
N ALA A 547 -13.04 -21.34 1.21
CA ALA A 547 -14.43 -21.06 1.57
C ALA A 547 -14.83 -19.59 1.40
N VAL A 548 -13.90 -18.66 1.67
CA VAL A 548 -14.11 -17.21 1.49
C VAL A 548 -13.79 -16.70 0.07
N GLY A 549 -13.38 -17.61 -0.83
CA GLY A 549 -13.03 -17.38 -2.23
C GLY A 549 -11.54 -17.16 -2.52
N GLY A 550 -10.71 -17.10 -1.47
CA GLY A 550 -9.26 -16.98 -1.59
C GLY A 550 -8.57 -18.27 -2.03
N ALA A 551 -7.25 -18.22 -2.22
CA ALA A 551 -6.45 -19.42 -2.39
C ALA A 551 -5.01 -19.17 -1.95
N LEU A 552 -4.29 -20.24 -1.60
CA LEU A 552 -2.86 -20.18 -1.29
C LEU A 552 -2.00 -20.27 -2.55
N ASN A 553 -0.91 -19.50 -2.58
CA ASN A 553 0.09 -19.59 -3.64
C ASN A 553 1.18 -20.61 -3.28
N GLY A 554 1.07 -21.84 -3.80
CA GLY A 554 1.99 -22.94 -3.49
C GLY A 554 3.47 -22.58 -3.65
N ASP A 555 3.85 -21.88 -4.72
CA ASP A 555 5.25 -21.51 -5.02
C ASP A 555 5.89 -20.60 -3.97
N LYS A 556 5.05 -19.83 -3.28
CA LYS A 556 5.47 -18.91 -2.22
C LYS A 556 5.30 -19.47 -0.82
N CYS A 557 4.50 -20.54 -0.68
CA CYS A 557 4.33 -21.19 0.61
C CYS A 557 5.56 -22.05 0.94
N ALA A 558 5.86 -22.16 2.23
CA ALA A 558 6.99 -22.94 2.70
C ALA A 558 6.80 -23.34 4.17
N VAL A 559 7.49 -24.38 4.62
CA VAL A 559 7.49 -24.81 6.03
C VAL A 559 8.90 -24.81 6.57
N ALA A 560 9.10 -24.28 7.77
CA ALA A 560 10.33 -24.42 8.53
C ALA A 560 10.04 -25.22 9.81
N ILE A 561 10.90 -26.19 10.13
CA ILE A 561 10.82 -26.97 11.36
C ILE A 561 12.02 -26.60 12.24
N HIS A 562 11.74 -26.23 13.48
CA HIS A 562 12.71 -25.93 14.50
C HIS A 562 12.79 -27.12 15.43
N ASP A 563 13.74 -27.99 15.19
CA ASP A 563 14.01 -29.15 16.04
C ASP A 563 15.50 -29.20 16.37
N MET A 564 15.82 -29.46 17.64
CA MET A 564 17.18 -29.52 18.13
C MET A 564 17.41 -30.83 18.84
N VAL A 565 18.54 -31.47 18.55
CA VAL A 565 18.99 -32.71 19.17
C VAL A 565 20.32 -32.50 19.90
N PRO A 566 20.60 -33.26 20.98
CA PRO A 566 21.89 -33.21 21.64
C PRO A 566 23.03 -33.60 20.68
N ASP A 567 24.13 -32.87 20.70
CA ASP A 567 25.29 -33.13 19.84
C ASP A 567 26.25 -34.20 20.40
N GLY A 568 25.93 -34.76 21.56
CA GLY A 568 26.77 -35.73 22.29
C GLY A 568 27.97 -35.10 23.03
N LYS A 569 28.20 -33.80 22.91
CA LYS A 569 29.29 -33.04 23.55
C LYS A 569 28.79 -32.05 24.60
N GLY A 570 27.52 -32.17 25.00
CA GLY A 570 26.86 -31.28 25.96
C GLY A 570 26.29 -30.01 25.34
N SER A 571 26.26 -29.92 24.01
CA SER A 571 25.57 -28.86 23.27
C SER A 571 24.36 -29.42 22.52
N TRP A 572 23.69 -28.55 21.78
CA TRP A 572 22.55 -28.89 20.93
C TRP A 572 22.82 -28.40 19.51
N VAL A 573 22.41 -29.19 18.53
CA VAL A 573 22.47 -28.86 17.10
C VAL A 573 21.07 -29.04 16.50
N TYR A 574 20.75 -28.26 15.48
CA TYR A 574 19.52 -28.50 14.73
C TYR A 574 19.60 -29.86 14.03
N SER A 575 18.51 -30.63 14.05
CA SER A 575 18.49 -31.98 13.49
C SER A 575 18.84 -31.99 12.00
N ASP A 576 18.37 -31.00 11.24
CA ASP A 576 18.68 -30.81 9.81
C ASP A 576 20.09 -30.24 9.51
N GLN A 577 20.86 -29.89 10.55
CA GLN A 577 22.25 -29.46 10.46
C GLN A 577 23.24 -30.50 11.00
N ARG A 578 22.76 -31.62 11.55
CA ARG A 578 23.63 -32.65 12.12
C ARG A 578 24.37 -33.37 10.99
N LYS A 579 25.71 -33.29 11.00
CA LYS A 579 26.56 -34.11 10.14
C LYS A 579 26.70 -35.50 10.77
N THR A 580 26.22 -36.54 10.10
CA THR A 580 26.58 -37.92 10.44
C THR A 580 28.10 -38.04 10.38
N THR A 581 28.70 -38.44 11.49
CA THR A 581 30.15 -38.63 11.63
C THR A 581 30.38 -40.04 12.12
N SER A 582 30.31 -41.00 11.21
CA SER A 582 30.83 -42.35 11.40
C SER A 582 32.00 -42.53 10.42
N PRO A 583 33.26 -42.64 10.89
CA PRO A 583 34.44 -42.84 10.02
C PRO A 583 34.54 -44.24 9.39
N ALA A 584 33.45 -45.01 9.34
CA ALA A 584 33.46 -46.41 8.92
C ALA A 584 32.63 -46.69 7.66
N ASP A 585 31.84 -45.72 7.19
CA ASP A 585 30.88 -45.92 6.10
C ASP A 585 31.11 -44.91 4.95
N GLU A 586 32.39 -44.63 4.62
CA GLU A 586 32.76 -43.78 3.46
C GLU A 586 32.51 -44.46 2.08
N GLU A 587 31.84 -45.61 2.04
CA GLU A 587 31.42 -46.28 0.81
C GLU A 587 29.90 -46.48 0.66
N ASP A 588 29.09 -46.08 1.65
CA ASP A 588 27.61 -46.06 1.57
C ASP A 588 27.07 -44.63 1.86
N ASP A 589 27.66 -43.62 1.23
CA ASP A 589 27.14 -42.23 1.16
C ASP A 589 25.85 -42.14 0.28
N GLU A 590 25.10 -43.23 0.15
CA GLU A 590 23.75 -43.26 -0.42
C GLU A 590 22.72 -43.20 0.72
N LEU A 591 22.23 -41.99 0.99
CA LEU A 591 20.86 -41.75 1.46
C LEU A 591 20.49 -42.39 2.81
N GLU A 592 21.03 -41.88 3.94
CA GLU A 592 20.18 -41.81 5.12
C GLU A 592 19.14 -40.71 4.86
N GLU A 593 18.01 -41.14 4.29
CA GLU A 593 16.79 -40.37 4.11
C GLU A 593 16.47 -39.62 5.42
N LEU A 594 16.72 -38.31 5.45
CA LEU A 594 15.94 -37.43 6.32
C LEU A 594 14.48 -37.83 6.06
N GLU A 595 13.73 -38.24 7.08
CA GLU A 595 12.30 -38.54 6.93
C GLU A 595 11.67 -37.40 6.11
N ASP A 596 11.30 -37.74 4.87
CA ASP A 596 11.02 -36.77 3.82
C ASP A 596 9.57 -36.30 4.03
N TRP A 597 9.33 -35.62 5.15
CA TRP A 597 8.01 -35.05 5.45
C TRP A 597 7.62 -34.13 4.31
N SER A 598 6.65 -34.59 3.51
CA SER A 598 6.07 -33.81 2.44
C SER A 598 4.97 -32.92 3.00
N PHE A 599 5.05 -31.64 2.67
CA PHE A 599 4.07 -30.65 3.08
C PHE A 599 3.29 -30.19 1.86
N SER A 600 2.00 -29.93 2.06
CA SER A 600 1.15 -29.43 0.98
C SER A 600 0.18 -28.36 1.45
N VAL A 601 -0.35 -27.59 0.50
CA VAL A 601 -1.43 -26.64 0.73
C VAL A 601 -2.65 -26.99 -0.11
N PRO A 602 -3.87 -26.90 0.44
CA PRO A 602 -5.10 -27.12 -0.33
C PRO A 602 -5.20 -26.18 -1.54
N GLN A 603 -5.81 -26.69 -2.61
CA GLN A 603 -6.17 -25.93 -3.82
C GLN A 603 -7.65 -26.17 -4.12
N ALA A 604 -8.34 -25.16 -4.66
CA ALA A 604 -9.78 -25.21 -4.86
C ALA A 604 -10.20 -26.22 -5.94
N ASP A 605 -9.43 -26.31 -7.03
CA ASP A 605 -9.80 -27.04 -8.26
C ASP A 605 -8.72 -28.04 -8.72
N SER A 606 -7.73 -28.32 -7.88
CA SER A 606 -6.62 -29.22 -8.20
C SER A 606 -6.19 -30.03 -6.99
N GLU A 607 -5.30 -30.99 -7.21
CA GLU A 607 -4.59 -31.63 -6.12
C GLU A 607 -3.84 -30.60 -5.26
N ALA A 608 -3.65 -30.93 -4.00
CA ALA A 608 -2.91 -30.10 -3.06
C ALA A 608 -1.51 -29.79 -3.61
N ALA A 609 -1.12 -28.52 -3.58
CA ALA A 609 0.19 -28.11 -4.08
C ALA A 609 1.26 -28.47 -3.05
N GLN A 610 2.27 -29.22 -3.46
CA GLN A 610 3.43 -29.51 -2.61
C GLN A 610 4.21 -28.21 -2.34
N ILE A 611 4.64 -28.02 -1.10
CA ILE A 611 5.38 -26.84 -0.67
C ILE A 611 6.75 -27.22 -0.14
N LYS A 612 7.71 -26.32 -0.32
CA LYS A 612 9.10 -26.57 0.06
C LYS A 612 9.30 -26.56 1.58
N ARG A 613 10.13 -27.48 2.06
CA ARG A 613 10.70 -27.44 3.40
C ARG A 613 11.97 -26.58 3.39
N LEU A 614 12.01 -25.57 4.25
CA LEU A 614 13.15 -24.70 4.47
C LEU A 614 14.04 -25.30 5.54
N ARG A 615 15.35 -25.27 5.31
CA ARG A 615 16.35 -25.63 6.32
C ARG A 615 16.45 -24.55 7.38
N SER A 616 16.84 -24.94 8.60
CA SER A 616 17.02 -24.04 9.74
C SER A 616 18.16 -23.02 9.53
N ASP A 617 19.11 -23.30 8.63
CA ASP A 617 20.20 -22.42 8.20
C ASP A 617 19.83 -21.52 6.99
N GLN A 618 18.65 -21.72 6.41
CA GLN A 618 18.19 -20.96 5.25
C GLN A 618 17.53 -19.65 5.68
N ALA A 619 18.02 -18.54 5.16
CA ALA A 619 17.40 -17.24 5.35
C ALA A 619 16.29 -17.00 4.32
N VAL A 620 15.09 -16.67 4.79
CA VAL A 620 13.97 -16.24 3.95
C VAL A 620 13.63 -14.80 4.27
N GLU A 621 13.34 -14.01 3.23
CA GLU A 621 12.85 -12.65 3.40
C GLU A 621 11.40 -12.70 3.88
N ASN A 622 11.15 -12.17 5.07
CA ASN A 622 9.81 -11.98 5.62
C ASN A 622 9.62 -10.50 5.98
N LEU A 623 8.58 -9.87 5.42
CA LEU A 623 8.24 -8.46 5.65
C LEU A 623 9.45 -7.50 5.49
N GLY A 624 10.37 -7.81 4.56
CA GLY A 624 11.55 -7.00 4.25
C GLY A 624 12.78 -7.26 5.14
N LEU A 625 12.77 -8.30 5.97
CA LEU A 625 13.93 -8.75 6.76
C LEU A 625 14.24 -10.23 6.53
N PHE A 626 15.53 -10.55 6.53
CA PHE A 626 16.00 -11.92 6.49
C PHE A 626 16.16 -12.44 7.92
N VAL A 627 15.28 -13.36 8.31
CA VAL A 627 15.33 -14.04 9.61
C VAL A 627 15.63 -15.51 9.39
N ARG A 628 16.56 -16.04 10.19
CA ARG A 628 16.89 -17.47 10.20
C ARG A 628 16.36 -18.15 11.46
N PRO A 629 15.86 -19.39 11.33
CA PRO A 629 15.52 -20.24 12.47
C PRO A 629 16.61 -20.40 13.52
N ASP A 630 17.87 -20.42 13.12
CA ASP A 630 19.03 -20.55 14.01
C ASP A 630 19.50 -19.24 14.67
N GLY A 631 18.91 -18.10 14.29
CA GLY A 631 19.25 -16.80 14.85
C GLY A 631 20.49 -16.14 14.26
N SER A 632 21.07 -16.64 13.16
CA SER A 632 22.21 -15.99 12.50
C SER A 632 21.80 -14.71 11.73
N PRO A 633 22.47 -13.55 11.95
CA PRO A 633 22.15 -12.28 11.28
C PRO A 633 22.91 -12.06 9.97
N GLU A 634 23.71 -13.03 9.52
CA GLU A 634 24.68 -12.85 8.42
C GLU A 634 24.03 -12.40 7.12
N LYS A 635 22.92 -13.04 6.73
CA LYS A 635 22.23 -12.70 5.48
C LYS A 635 21.67 -11.28 5.51
N GLN A 636 21.11 -10.87 6.64
CA GLN A 636 20.63 -9.50 6.81
C GLN A 636 21.78 -8.49 6.67
N PHE A 637 22.95 -8.79 7.23
CA PHE A 637 24.13 -7.93 7.08
C PHE A 637 24.69 -7.89 5.64
N GLU A 638 24.56 -8.95 4.85
CA GLU A 638 24.86 -8.90 3.42
C GLU A 638 23.96 -7.89 2.70
N VAL A 639 22.65 -7.98 2.91
CA VAL A 639 21.66 -7.10 2.27
C VAL A 639 21.85 -5.64 2.70
N MET A 640 22.16 -5.39 3.97
CA MET A 640 22.49 -4.05 4.45
C MET A 640 23.75 -3.49 3.78
N ARG A 641 24.81 -4.30 3.62
CA ARG A 641 26.04 -3.90 2.92
C ARG A 641 25.78 -3.61 1.44
N GLU A 642 24.93 -4.40 0.79
CA GLU A 642 24.51 -4.17 -0.60
C GLU A 642 23.75 -2.85 -0.74
N LYS A 643 22.77 -2.57 0.13
CA LYS A 643 22.04 -1.29 0.17
C LYS A 643 23.00 -0.10 0.33
N ILE A 644 23.96 -0.19 1.24
CA ILE A 644 25.01 0.83 1.43
C ILE A 644 25.83 1.02 0.16
N THR A 645 26.26 -0.06 -0.47
CA THR A 645 27.11 -0.04 -1.66
C THR A 645 26.38 0.59 -2.85
N THR A 646 25.14 0.17 -3.10
CA THR A 646 24.29 0.69 -4.17
C THR A 646 24.01 2.17 -3.98
N TRP A 647 23.58 2.59 -2.78
CA TRP A 647 23.36 4.01 -2.49
C TRP A 647 24.64 4.83 -2.63
N SER A 648 25.77 4.32 -2.13
CA SER A 648 27.07 5.01 -2.24
C SER A 648 27.50 5.20 -3.70
N GLY A 649 27.29 4.19 -4.54
CA GLY A 649 27.56 4.26 -5.98
C GLY A 649 26.70 5.33 -6.66
N GLN A 650 25.40 5.38 -6.33
CA GLN A 650 24.49 6.40 -6.86
C GLN A 650 24.94 7.81 -6.46
N ILE A 651 25.25 8.05 -5.17
CA ILE A 651 25.67 9.36 -4.69
C ILE A 651 27.02 9.79 -5.30
N LYS A 652 28.00 8.88 -5.39
CA LYS A 652 29.32 9.19 -5.97
C LYS A 652 29.25 9.51 -7.46
N ASN A 653 28.35 8.84 -8.19
CA ASN A 653 28.17 9.05 -9.63
C ASN A 653 27.24 10.23 -9.95
N GLY A 654 26.45 10.70 -8.97
CA GLY A 654 25.52 11.80 -9.12
C GLY A 654 26.10 13.15 -8.72
N VAL A 655 25.56 14.23 -9.30
CA VAL A 655 25.90 15.60 -8.90
C VAL A 655 24.83 16.12 -7.95
N ILE A 656 25.11 16.10 -6.64
CA ILE A 656 24.23 16.67 -5.60
C ILE A 656 25.00 17.50 -4.56
N PRO A 657 24.42 18.58 -4.03
CA PRO A 657 25.05 19.36 -2.96
C PRO A 657 25.25 18.53 -1.67
N THR A 658 26.32 18.79 -0.91
CA THR A 658 26.65 18.08 0.35
C THR A 658 25.50 18.04 1.35
N ARG A 659 24.76 19.15 1.50
CA ARG A 659 23.58 19.20 2.37
C ARG A 659 22.48 18.22 1.92
N SER A 660 22.31 18.05 0.61
CA SER A 660 21.36 17.09 0.03
C SER A 660 21.84 15.66 0.21
N VAL A 661 23.16 15.41 0.16
CA VAL A 661 23.76 14.11 0.50
C VAL A 661 23.39 13.71 1.92
N TRP A 662 23.57 14.60 2.91
CA TRP A 662 23.21 14.33 4.30
C TRP A 662 21.71 14.07 4.48
N MET A 663 20.87 14.81 3.75
CA MET A 663 19.42 14.61 3.77
C MET A 663 19.03 13.25 3.16
N SER A 664 19.66 12.85 2.05
CA SER A 664 19.49 11.52 1.44
C SER A 664 19.98 10.41 2.36
N TYR A 665 21.14 10.56 2.99
CA TYR A 665 21.68 9.63 3.98
C TYR A 665 20.68 9.40 5.11
N THR A 666 20.22 10.48 5.74
CA THR A 666 19.33 10.40 6.92
C THR A 666 17.97 9.80 6.57
N HIS A 667 17.37 10.20 5.45
CA HIS A 667 15.97 9.89 5.17
C HIS A 667 15.76 8.74 4.17
N GLN A 668 16.76 8.37 3.36
CA GLN A 668 16.68 7.20 2.47
C GLN A 668 17.53 6.05 3.01
N LEU A 669 18.85 6.22 3.11
CA LEU A 669 19.74 5.12 3.49
C LEU A 669 19.51 4.69 4.95
N TRP A 670 19.68 5.60 5.91
CA TRP A 670 19.57 5.28 7.32
C TRP A 670 18.17 4.80 7.71
N SER A 671 17.10 5.40 7.14
CA SER A 671 15.74 4.89 7.30
C SER A 671 15.61 3.43 6.87
N GLY A 672 16.21 3.06 5.72
CA GLY A 672 16.18 1.69 5.19
C GLY A 672 17.10 0.71 5.91
N LEU A 673 18.19 1.19 6.53
CA LEU A 673 19.08 0.39 7.38
C LEU A 673 18.52 0.19 8.79
N ARG A 674 17.83 1.20 9.32
CA ARG A 674 17.21 1.14 10.65
C ARG A 674 16.08 0.12 10.70
N TYR A 675 15.34 -0.01 9.61
CA TYR A 675 14.25 -0.97 9.50
C TYR A 675 14.74 -2.39 9.83
N GLY A 676 14.17 -2.96 10.88
CA GLY A 676 14.42 -4.31 11.35
C GLY A 676 15.59 -4.51 12.30
N LEU A 677 16.36 -3.46 12.61
CA LEU A 677 17.42 -3.57 13.62
C LEU A 677 16.86 -3.94 14.99
N GLY A 678 15.65 -3.47 15.32
CA GLY A 678 14.99 -3.80 16.58
C GLY A 678 14.52 -5.26 16.68
N ALA A 679 14.37 -5.94 15.55
CA ALA A 679 13.96 -7.34 15.49
C ALA A 679 15.15 -8.29 15.21
N CYS A 680 16.37 -7.76 15.04
CA CYS A 680 17.53 -8.53 14.67
C CYS A 680 18.11 -9.29 15.88
N SER A 681 18.39 -10.58 15.72
CA SER A 681 19.04 -11.43 16.72
C SER A 681 20.55 -11.18 16.89
N ALA A 682 21.11 -10.18 16.19
CA ALA A 682 22.53 -9.88 16.24
C ALA A 682 22.97 -9.33 17.61
N SER A 683 24.11 -9.82 18.11
CA SER A 683 24.76 -9.20 19.27
C SER A 683 25.23 -7.78 18.96
N MET A 684 25.36 -6.94 20.01
CA MET A 684 25.93 -5.59 19.88
C MET A 684 27.31 -5.59 19.21
N THR A 685 28.13 -6.61 19.49
CA THR A 685 29.45 -6.79 18.86
C THR A 685 29.32 -7.09 17.36
N ALA A 686 28.37 -7.96 16.97
CA ALA A 686 28.13 -8.28 15.58
C ALA A 686 27.57 -7.07 14.81
N LEU A 687 26.63 -6.32 15.40
CA LEU A 687 26.13 -5.05 14.86
C LEU A 687 27.25 -4.03 14.67
N SER A 688 28.12 -3.85 15.69
CA SER A 688 29.25 -2.92 15.62
C SER A 688 30.24 -3.30 14.52
N ARG A 689 30.50 -4.59 14.29
CA ARG A 689 31.39 -5.05 13.21
C ARG A 689 30.74 -4.93 11.83
N GLY A 690 29.46 -5.31 11.73
CA GLY A 690 28.69 -5.31 10.48
C GLY A 690 28.42 -3.91 9.93
N LEU A 691 28.16 -2.94 10.81
CA LEU A 691 27.88 -1.54 10.44
C LEU A 691 29.13 -0.64 10.51
N GLY A 692 30.02 -0.86 11.49
CA GLY A 692 31.04 0.11 11.90
C GLY A 692 32.18 0.39 10.90
N SER A 693 32.48 -0.53 9.97
CA SER A 693 33.49 -0.27 8.93
C SER A 693 32.92 0.44 7.68
N SER A 694 31.61 0.37 7.49
CA SER A 694 30.87 0.88 6.33
C SER A 694 30.46 2.34 6.55
N ASP A 695 29.93 2.66 7.73
CA ASP A 695 29.49 4.00 8.11
C ASP A 695 30.65 5.00 8.20
N TYR A 696 31.83 4.57 8.68
CA TYR A 696 33.01 5.46 8.75
C TYR A 696 33.50 5.87 7.35
N LYS A 697 33.43 4.96 6.37
CA LYS A 697 33.77 5.25 4.96
C LYS A 697 32.71 6.13 4.27
N LEU A 698 31.47 6.15 4.78
CA LEU A 698 30.37 7.00 4.30
C LEU A 698 30.47 8.46 4.77
N VAL A 699 31.09 8.71 5.92
CA VAL A 699 31.32 10.09 6.44
C VAL A 699 32.33 10.86 5.58
N CYS A 700 33.29 10.15 4.96
CA CYS A 700 34.34 10.75 4.15
C CYS A 700 33.84 11.48 2.88
N PRO A 701 32.87 10.95 2.10
CA PRO A 701 32.20 11.72 1.05
C PRO A 701 31.15 12.70 1.60
N CYS A 702 30.66 12.53 2.83
CA CYS A 702 29.62 13.38 3.43
C CYS A 702 30.14 14.63 4.16
N SER A 703 31.45 14.76 4.43
CA SER A 703 31.95 15.92 5.18
C SER A 703 33.41 16.26 4.91
N ALA A 704 33.63 17.52 4.51
CA ALA A 704 34.73 18.31 5.04
C ALA A 704 34.32 18.79 6.45
N VAL A 705 34.40 17.93 7.48
CA VAL A 705 34.41 18.32 8.90
C VAL A 705 35.29 17.34 9.66
N CYS A 706 36.29 17.87 10.34
CA CYS A 706 37.27 17.19 11.18
C CYS A 706 36.64 16.35 12.29
N ALA A 707 37.26 15.19 12.55
CA ALA A 707 37.33 14.48 13.83
C ALA A 707 36.10 14.61 14.77
N VAL A 708 35.11 13.73 14.59
CA VAL A 708 34.15 13.42 15.65
C VAL A 708 34.64 12.17 16.37
N SER A 709 35.06 12.35 17.63
CA SER A 709 35.41 11.29 18.58
C SER A 709 34.26 10.30 18.76
N MET A 710 34.58 9.00 18.89
CA MET A 710 33.63 7.89 19.13
C MET A 710 32.65 8.13 20.30
N SER A 711 32.94 9.09 21.19
CA SER A 711 32.11 9.41 22.36
C SER A 711 30.74 10.04 22.04
N VAL A 712 30.53 10.62 20.85
CA VAL A 712 29.28 11.33 20.53
C VAL A 712 28.21 10.40 19.89
N LEU A 713 28.60 9.25 19.34
CA LEU A 713 27.67 8.26 18.79
C LEU A 713 26.96 7.39 19.84
N GLN A 714 27.36 7.49 21.13
CA GLN A 714 26.60 6.89 22.24
C GLN A 714 25.32 7.67 22.60
N CYS A 715 25.11 8.86 22.04
CA CYS A 715 23.84 9.57 22.14
C CYS A 715 23.04 9.40 20.84
N GLY A 716 22.29 8.30 20.76
CA GLY A 716 21.13 8.24 19.86
C GLY A 716 20.17 9.41 20.11
N PRO A 717 19.20 9.65 19.21
CA PRO A 717 18.18 10.66 19.44
C PRO A 717 17.54 10.43 20.83
N ARG A 718 17.60 11.46 21.68
CA ARG A 718 17.06 11.48 23.04
C ARG A 718 15.61 10.95 23.02
N GLY A 719 15.43 9.73 23.49
CA GLY A 719 14.17 8.99 23.45
C GLY A 719 14.28 7.61 24.10
N PHE A 720 15.49 7.03 24.18
CA PHE A 720 15.79 5.90 25.05
C PHE A 720 16.25 6.40 26.42
N ALA A 721 15.29 6.72 27.29
CA ALA A 721 15.53 6.86 28.72
C ALA A 721 14.87 5.66 29.44
N LEU A 722 15.73 4.75 29.90
CA LEU A 722 15.67 4.00 31.15
C LEU A 722 14.28 3.64 31.73
N VAL A 723 13.98 2.33 31.72
CA VAL A 723 13.44 1.65 32.91
C VAL A 723 14.44 0.57 33.28
N GLY A 724 15.16 0.78 34.38
CA GLY A 724 16.27 -0.06 34.80
C GLY A 724 15.84 -1.28 35.62
N MET A 725 16.81 -2.16 35.87
CA MET A 725 16.90 -2.88 37.13
C MET A 725 18.37 -2.98 37.57
N CYS A 726 18.60 -2.41 38.75
CA CYS A 726 19.74 -2.66 39.62
C CYS A 726 19.82 -4.16 39.98
N HIS A 727 21.00 -4.76 39.93
CA HIS A 727 21.75 -5.09 41.14
C HIS A 727 23.15 -5.65 40.85
N ARG A 728 23.95 -5.64 41.91
CA ARG A 728 25.40 -5.85 42.03
C ARG A 728 25.91 -7.17 41.50
#